data_AF-A0A496DAR0-F1
#
_entry.id   AF-A0A496DAR0-F1
#
_cell.length_a   1.000
_cell.length_b   1.000
_cell.length_c   1.000
_cell.angle_alpha   90.00
_cell.angle_beta   90.00
_cell.angle_gamma   90.00
#
_symmetry.space_group_name_H-M   'P 1'
#
loop_
_entity.id
_entity.type
_entity.pdbx_description
1 polymer ?
#
loop_
_entity_poly.entity_id
_entity_poly.type
_entity_poly.pdbx_seq_one_letter_code
_entity_poly.pdbx_strand_id
1 'polypeptide(L)'
;MKIFYLTILFAYLSLATLPAKGRKVYISPLPRTAVPDGSVQAPFSTIEEALSALSAGKEESAELILLDGDHFLSEGIRLSGNTCPVKELTIKALNLHKAVLRLDKPLAGYLKPVTDDRIRKRVRKEAADRIREIDLEALGIRVETFPERFKARENFPQLIYQEELLPLSRYPNEGYLYMKKVLDNFGNAKRGGIFEYDDPRHGAWTEALPSGVWFTGYWRIPWQAWTVKIQEIDTVRCIVTQAVGIETENGKDVGIFGGIGSKYDRPSGSGKENYYVENLIEEIDRPGEWCVDFTTHKIYFLPPESFDERQLSLVSHPATLFDITGMKNLKLEGIVLKNHLGDGIRIAEGEKNLIAGCSFRNILGNAVSITGGKEHRVQSSDFSHIGRTCIEVSGGDRPSLQTCGHSIDNNYFTRFGEIQQSYAPAVKVGFYETGIGVHEGNAVGIKVSHNLVHNAPHAAFIYGGNLNVLEYNEVFDIARKTGDVGAFYARWDWTSRGNVVRNNFIHHVPRANAIYGDDGHAGDSIYNNVVYRALVGTIIGGGHYNYISHNLYAGCTTAAVSIDARGKQRNYNAGNPDFADLFRLFRIPEGTWDNRFPGISTFLECPHLELPQENEISDNIFIDCKEGVRKEGQEDDFRYSRIGKNNCLQLPAPDFDGVILHKDLKRIPEVQPDERYELKKCGLYTDHYRTVLPDRKQLLDSIGKQEAGFDSLKDQQTTNRHF
;
A
#
# COMPACT_ATOMS: atom_id res chain seq x y z
N MET A 1 -7.48 59.18 -69.01
CA MET A 1 -8.15 57.87 -69.14
C MET A 1 -8.09 57.18 -67.78
N LYS A 2 -9.21 56.57 -67.38
CA LYS A 2 -9.55 55.88 -66.10
C LYS A 2 -8.37 55.07 -65.48
N ILE A 3 -8.27 54.81 -64.17
CA ILE A 3 -9.22 54.09 -63.31
C ILE A 3 -8.87 54.36 -61.83
N PHE A 4 -9.90 54.66 -61.02
CA PHE A 4 -9.90 54.65 -59.55
C PHE A 4 -10.04 53.20 -59.04
N TYR A 5 -9.31 52.84 -57.97
CA TYR A 5 -9.70 51.72 -57.11
C TYR A 5 -9.75 52.14 -55.63
N LEU A 6 -10.90 51.79 -55.07
CA LEU A 6 -11.44 52.00 -53.75
C LEU A 6 -10.68 51.15 -52.71
N THR A 7 -10.34 51.70 -51.54
CA THR A 7 -9.98 50.90 -50.36
C THR A 7 -10.89 51.30 -49.21
N ILE A 8 -11.75 50.36 -48.82
CA ILE A 8 -12.72 50.46 -47.72
C ILE A 8 -11.98 50.13 -46.42
N LEU A 9 -12.00 51.07 -45.47
CA LEU A 9 -11.47 50.90 -44.12
C LEU A 9 -12.56 50.22 -43.26
N PHE A 10 -12.46 48.91 -43.05
CA PHE A 10 -13.25 48.21 -42.03
C PHE A 10 -12.55 48.35 -40.67
N ALA A 11 -13.10 49.17 -39.79
CA ALA A 11 -12.71 49.24 -38.39
C ALA A 11 -13.22 47.97 -37.67
N TYR A 12 -12.32 47.03 -37.40
CA TYR A 12 -12.55 46.00 -36.39
C TYR A 12 -12.48 46.65 -35.01
N LEU A 13 -13.65 46.87 -34.38
CA LEU A 13 -13.72 46.97 -32.93
C LEU A 13 -13.31 45.60 -32.36
N SER A 14 -12.05 45.46 -31.98
CA SER A 14 -11.66 44.43 -31.04
C SER A 14 -12.25 44.81 -29.68
N LEU A 15 -13.31 44.12 -29.27
CA LEU A 15 -13.59 43.99 -27.84
C LEU A 15 -12.39 43.23 -27.26
N ALA A 16 -11.42 43.97 -26.74
CA ALA A 16 -10.42 43.42 -25.85
C ALA A 16 -11.16 42.89 -24.62
N THR A 17 -11.42 41.59 -24.59
CA THR A 17 -11.81 40.88 -23.37
C THR A 17 -10.65 41.02 -22.40
N LEU A 18 -10.80 41.89 -21.40
CA LEU A 18 -9.92 41.94 -20.24
C LEU A 18 -9.76 40.51 -19.70
N PRO A 19 -8.55 40.05 -19.34
CA PRO A 19 -8.39 38.73 -18.73
C PRO A 19 -9.27 38.68 -17.47
N ALA A 20 -10.13 37.68 -17.40
CA ALA A 20 -10.98 37.47 -16.23
C ALA A 20 -10.07 37.30 -15.00
N LYS A 21 -10.30 38.11 -13.97
CA LYS A 21 -9.47 38.13 -12.76
C LYS A 21 -9.63 36.81 -12.00
N GLY A 22 -8.51 36.17 -11.65
CA GLY A 22 -8.50 35.10 -10.65
C GLY A 22 -8.91 35.64 -9.29
N ARG A 23 -9.78 34.92 -8.57
CA ARG A 23 -10.28 35.32 -7.25
C ARG A 23 -9.57 34.57 -6.13
N LYS A 24 -9.11 35.30 -5.13
CA LYS A 24 -8.53 34.74 -3.90
C LYS A 24 -9.55 34.85 -2.78
N VAL A 25 -9.79 33.74 -2.08
CA VAL A 25 -10.63 33.70 -0.89
C VAL A 25 -9.92 33.00 0.25
N TYR A 26 -10.13 33.47 1.47
CA TYR A 26 -9.49 32.95 2.68
C TYR A 26 -10.50 32.19 3.54
N ILE A 27 -10.03 31.13 4.17
CA ILE A 27 -10.81 30.25 5.04
C ILE A 27 -10.13 30.16 6.40
N SER A 28 -10.85 30.45 7.48
CA SER A 28 -10.31 30.43 8.84
C SER A 28 -10.95 29.34 9.69
N PRO A 29 -10.16 28.61 10.49
CA PRO A 29 -10.69 27.69 11.49
C PRO A 29 -11.19 28.43 12.76
N LEU A 30 -10.94 29.74 12.86
CA LEU A 30 -11.34 30.54 14.01
C LEU A 30 -12.81 30.97 13.92
N PRO A 31 -13.47 31.24 15.07
CA PRO A 31 -14.82 31.79 15.09
C PRO A 31 -14.93 33.09 14.27
N ARG A 32 -16.04 33.26 13.55
CA ARG A 32 -16.30 34.46 12.76
C ARG A 32 -16.37 35.71 13.63
N THR A 33 -15.79 36.79 13.14
CA THR A 33 -15.86 38.12 13.76
C THR A 33 -16.68 39.13 12.95
N ALA A 34 -17.00 38.81 11.69
CA ALA A 34 -17.76 39.64 10.75
C ALA A 34 -18.54 38.78 9.73
N VAL A 35 -19.40 39.41 8.92
CA VAL A 35 -20.04 38.77 7.77
C VAL A 35 -18.95 38.40 6.75
N PRO A 36 -18.84 37.14 6.32
CA PRO A 36 -17.73 36.71 5.47
C PRO A 36 -17.87 37.25 4.05
N ASP A 37 -16.79 37.85 3.55
CA ASP A 37 -16.66 38.27 2.14
C ASP A 37 -15.53 37.51 1.41
N GLY A 38 -14.80 36.65 2.14
CA GLY A 38 -13.68 35.87 1.65
C GLY A 38 -12.35 36.62 1.68
N SER A 39 -12.28 37.85 2.20
CA SER A 39 -11.03 38.56 2.45
C SER A 39 -10.27 37.98 3.65
N VAL A 40 -9.03 38.42 3.86
CA VAL A 40 -8.25 38.05 5.06
C VAL A 40 -8.93 38.57 6.33
N GLN A 41 -9.62 39.70 6.26
CA GLN A 41 -10.29 40.36 7.39
C GLN A 41 -11.64 39.72 7.71
N ALA A 42 -12.33 39.17 6.72
CA ALA A 42 -13.61 38.47 6.87
C ALA A 42 -13.63 37.15 6.07
N PRO A 43 -12.81 36.16 6.48
CA PRO A 43 -12.69 34.89 5.78
C PRO A 43 -13.94 34.04 5.92
N PHE A 44 -14.12 33.08 5.01
CA PHE A 44 -15.11 32.01 5.15
C PHE A 44 -14.71 31.04 6.26
N SER A 45 -15.66 30.24 6.75
CA SER A 45 -15.38 29.22 7.78
C SER A 45 -15.06 27.85 7.20
N THR A 46 -15.52 27.55 5.99
CA THR A 46 -15.32 26.23 5.37
C THR A 46 -14.98 26.34 3.88
N ILE A 47 -14.46 25.26 3.32
CA ILE A 47 -14.18 25.14 1.88
C ILE A 47 -15.49 25.19 1.08
N GLU A 48 -16.56 24.56 1.56
CA GLU A 48 -17.88 24.53 0.90
C GLU A 48 -18.51 25.92 0.83
N GLU A 49 -18.38 26.72 1.89
CA GLU A 49 -18.85 28.11 1.89
C GLU A 49 -18.07 28.94 0.88
N ALA A 50 -16.74 28.79 0.84
CA ALA A 50 -15.89 29.47 -0.11
C ALA A 50 -16.20 29.07 -1.57
N LEU A 51 -16.46 27.79 -1.83
CA LEU A 51 -16.88 27.29 -3.14
C LEU A 51 -18.25 27.84 -3.55
N SER A 52 -19.20 27.90 -2.62
CA SER A 52 -20.55 28.43 -2.85
C SER A 52 -20.56 29.93 -3.15
N ALA A 53 -19.53 30.66 -2.71
CA ALA A 53 -19.38 32.08 -2.97
C ALA A 53 -18.81 32.40 -4.37
N LEU A 54 -18.29 31.42 -5.10
CA LEU A 54 -17.84 31.56 -6.48
C LEU A 54 -19.04 31.53 -7.44
N SER A 55 -18.96 32.25 -8.57
CA SER A 55 -20.08 32.35 -9.52
C SER A 55 -19.66 31.95 -10.93
N ALA A 56 -20.36 30.98 -11.52
CA ALA A 56 -20.09 30.53 -12.89
C ALA A 56 -20.05 31.71 -13.89
N GLY A 57 -18.97 31.80 -14.67
CA GLY A 57 -18.79 32.83 -15.70
C GLY A 57 -18.32 34.20 -15.19
N LYS A 58 -18.15 34.41 -13.87
CA LYS A 58 -17.53 35.63 -13.32
C LYS A 58 -16.02 35.50 -13.17
N GLU A 59 -15.55 34.33 -12.75
CA GLU A 59 -14.14 34.05 -12.52
C GLU A 59 -13.65 32.89 -13.41
N GLU A 60 -12.47 33.01 -14.02
CA GLU A 60 -11.86 31.88 -14.74
C GLU A 60 -11.08 30.95 -13.81
N SER A 61 -10.48 31.50 -12.76
CA SER A 61 -9.71 30.77 -11.76
C SER A 61 -10.01 31.24 -10.33
N ALA A 62 -9.84 30.34 -9.37
CA ALA A 62 -9.95 30.66 -7.94
C ALA A 62 -8.86 29.99 -7.10
N GLU A 63 -8.38 30.71 -6.09
CA GLU A 63 -7.51 30.21 -5.02
C GLU A 63 -8.26 30.27 -3.69
N LEU A 64 -8.49 29.11 -3.07
CA LEU A 64 -9.01 28.96 -1.73
C LEU A 64 -7.81 28.75 -0.79
N ILE A 65 -7.54 29.74 0.06
CA ILE A 65 -6.38 29.80 0.93
C ILE A 65 -6.81 29.48 2.37
N LEU A 66 -6.41 28.32 2.86
CA LEU A 66 -6.62 27.89 4.23
C LEU A 66 -5.63 28.61 5.15
N LEU A 67 -6.13 29.36 6.13
CA LEU A 67 -5.31 29.93 7.19
C LEU A 67 -4.82 28.83 8.14
N ASP A 68 -3.74 29.12 8.86
CA ASP A 68 -3.11 28.18 9.78
C ASP A 68 -4.09 27.72 10.89
N GLY A 69 -3.97 26.45 11.28
CA GLY A 69 -4.77 25.84 12.35
C GLY A 69 -5.52 24.58 11.94
N ASP A 70 -6.27 24.03 12.89
CA ASP A 70 -7.07 22.82 12.74
C ASP A 70 -8.47 23.16 12.19
N HIS A 71 -8.73 22.78 10.95
CA HIS A 71 -10.03 22.87 10.30
C HIS A 71 -10.77 21.55 10.45
N PHE A 72 -11.72 21.51 11.38
CA PHE A 72 -12.56 20.34 11.59
C PHE A 72 -13.66 20.28 10.54
N LEU A 73 -13.69 19.18 9.79
CA LEU A 73 -14.69 18.88 8.80
C LEU A 73 -15.86 18.12 9.45
N SER A 74 -17.08 18.40 9.00
CA SER A 74 -18.27 17.63 9.39
C SER A 74 -18.52 16.43 8.47
N GLU A 75 -18.06 16.52 7.22
CA GLU A 75 -18.18 15.50 6.18
C GLU A 75 -17.06 15.64 5.14
N GLY A 76 -17.04 14.75 4.15
CA GLY A 76 -16.11 14.83 3.03
C GLY A 76 -16.45 15.92 2.01
N ILE A 77 -15.43 16.55 1.43
CA ILE A 77 -15.54 17.59 0.41
C ILE A 77 -15.73 16.93 -0.95
N ARG A 78 -16.77 17.32 -1.69
CA ARG A 78 -17.04 16.82 -3.04
C ARG A 78 -16.75 17.87 -4.10
N LEU A 79 -15.92 17.55 -5.07
CA LEU A 79 -15.57 18.42 -6.19
C LEU A 79 -15.92 17.74 -7.51
N SER A 80 -16.73 18.39 -8.35
CA SER A 80 -17.08 17.86 -9.67
C SER A 80 -16.79 18.87 -10.76
N GLY A 81 -16.13 18.43 -11.84
CA GLY A 81 -15.85 19.26 -13.01
C GLY A 81 -17.11 19.81 -13.69
N ASN A 82 -18.24 19.13 -13.53
CA ASN A 82 -19.53 19.58 -14.09
C ASN A 82 -20.18 20.71 -13.29
N THR A 83 -19.87 20.82 -12.00
CA THR A 83 -20.48 21.80 -11.09
C THR A 83 -19.49 22.86 -10.61
N CYS A 84 -18.19 22.69 -10.87
CA CYS A 84 -17.18 23.64 -10.48
C CYS A 84 -17.40 24.98 -11.24
N PRO A 85 -17.54 26.11 -10.52
CA PRO A 85 -17.85 27.40 -11.15
C PRO A 85 -16.67 28.03 -11.90
N VAL A 86 -15.46 27.48 -11.73
CA VAL A 86 -14.21 27.98 -12.34
C VAL A 86 -13.49 26.88 -13.13
N LYS A 87 -12.66 27.28 -14.09
CA LYS A 87 -11.88 26.36 -14.94
C LYS A 87 -10.61 25.85 -14.25
N GLU A 88 -10.04 26.67 -13.36
CA GLU A 88 -8.84 26.35 -12.58
C GLU A 88 -9.11 26.61 -11.11
N LEU A 89 -8.91 25.58 -10.28
CA LEU A 89 -9.17 25.65 -8.85
C LEU A 89 -7.91 25.28 -8.10
N THR A 90 -7.44 26.16 -7.22
CA THR A 90 -6.36 25.84 -6.27
C THR A 90 -6.92 25.91 -4.86
N ILE A 91 -6.75 24.85 -4.07
CA ILE A 91 -6.99 24.85 -2.64
C ILE A 91 -5.63 24.65 -1.97
N LYS A 92 -5.21 25.60 -1.14
CA LYS A 92 -3.85 25.59 -0.60
C LYS A 92 -3.79 26.07 0.84
N ALA A 93 -2.80 25.59 1.57
CA ALA A 93 -2.42 26.22 2.83
C ALA A 93 -1.76 27.58 2.58
N LEU A 94 -2.01 28.56 3.46
CA LEU A 94 -1.29 29.85 3.45
C LEU A 94 0.21 29.62 3.67
N ASN A 95 0.53 28.84 4.70
CA ASN A 95 1.87 28.38 5.01
C ASN A 95 1.92 26.85 4.88
N LEU A 96 2.95 26.34 4.20
CA LEU A 96 3.14 24.91 3.97
C LEU A 96 3.03 24.13 5.29
N HIS A 97 2.15 23.12 5.30
CA HIS A 97 1.89 22.21 6.42
C HIS A 97 1.33 22.86 7.69
N LYS A 98 0.79 24.08 7.62
CA LYS A 98 0.18 24.76 8.79
C LYS A 98 -1.35 24.74 8.81
N ALA A 99 -2.01 24.45 7.69
CA ALA A 99 -3.44 24.19 7.64
C ALA A 99 -3.69 22.68 7.74
N VAL A 100 -4.42 22.25 8.77
CA VAL A 100 -4.67 20.84 9.08
C VAL A 100 -6.16 20.54 8.92
N LEU A 101 -6.52 19.67 7.98
CA LEU A 101 -7.89 19.17 7.81
C LEU A 101 -8.07 17.89 8.64
N ARG A 102 -9.11 17.87 9.46
CA ARG A 102 -9.37 16.81 10.45
C ARG A 102 -10.83 16.40 10.46
N LEU A 103 -11.10 15.11 10.64
CA LEU A 103 -12.47 14.56 10.77
C LEU A 103 -12.61 13.67 12.02
N ASP A 104 -11.64 13.75 12.94
CA ASP A 104 -11.64 13.03 14.20
C ASP A 104 -12.41 13.78 15.30
N LYS A 105 -12.86 13.02 16.30
CA LYS A 105 -13.56 13.56 17.48
C LYS A 105 -12.60 13.62 18.67
N PRO A 106 -12.21 14.81 19.15
CA PRO A 106 -11.47 14.94 20.41
C PRO A 106 -12.28 14.36 21.57
N LEU A 107 -11.60 13.63 22.46
CA LEU A 107 -12.26 12.87 23.54
C LEU A 107 -12.13 13.51 24.93
N ALA A 108 -11.55 14.71 25.04
CA ALA A 108 -11.50 15.43 26.30
C ALA A 108 -12.88 15.58 26.98
N GLY A 109 -13.01 15.14 28.23
CA GLY A 109 -14.24 15.16 29.01
C GLY A 109 -15.16 13.95 28.80
N TYR A 110 -14.81 12.97 27.97
CA TYR A 110 -15.64 11.79 27.72
C TYR A 110 -15.18 10.53 28.48
N LEU A 111 -13.97 10.52 29.04
CA LEU A 111 -13.46 9.36 29.77
C LEU A 111 -14.05 9.30 31.18
N LYS A 112 -14.66 8.17 31.53
CA LYS A 112 -15.25 7.92 32.86
C LYS A 112 -14.57 6.71 33.53
N PRO A 113 -14.46 6.67 34.87
CA PRO A 113 -14.07 5.45 35.56
C PRO A 113 -15.06 4.32 35.29
N VAL A 114 -14.56 3.09 35.13
CA VAL A 114 -15.42 1.90 35.01
C VAL A 114 -15.97 1.56 36.40
N THR A 115 -17.30 1.53 36.52
CA THR A 115 -18.00 1.26 37.80
C THR A 115 -18.75 -0.07 37.83
N ASP A 116 -18.94 -0.74 36.69
CA ASP A 116 -19.60 -2.05 36.65
C ASP A 116 -18.66 -3.15 37.19
N ASP A 117 -18.99 -3.72 38.34
CA ASP A 117 -18.21 -4.77 38.99
C ASP A 117 -18.06 -6.03 38.13
N ARG A 118 -19.00 -6.32 37.23
CA ARG A 118 -18.89 -7.46 36.30
C ARG A 118 -17.76 -7.23 35.30
N ILE A 119 -17.62 -6.00 34.84
CA ILE A 119 -16.55 -5.60 33.93
C ILE A 119 -15.21 -5.59 34.67
N ARG A 120 -15.15 -4.96 35.85
CA ARG A 120 -13.91 -4.87 36.66
C ARG A 120 -13.35 -6.24 37.03
N LYS A 121 -14.19 -7.27 37.20
CA LYS A 121 -13.75 -8.65 37.47
C LYS A 121 -13.06 -9.34 36.29
N ARG A 122 -13.33 -8.90 35.05
CA ARG A 122 -12.72 -9.43 33.83
C ARG A 122 -11.36 -8.78 33.54
N VAL A 123 -11.21 -7.51 33.91
CA VAL A 123 -9.95 -6.74 33.75
C VAL A 123 -8.86 -7.31 34.65
N ARG A 124 -7.60 -7.29 34.18
CA ARG A 124 -6.46 -7.67 35.02
C ARG A 124 -6.31 -6.74 36.23
N LYS A 125 -5.86 -7.26 37.36
CA LYS A 125 -5.82 -6.54 38.63
C LYS A 125 -5.01 -5.24 38.55
N GLU A 126 -3.90 -5.29 37.82
CA GLU A 126 -2.99 -4.17 37.55
C GLU A 126 -3.64 -3.01 36.75
N ALA A 127 -4.67 -3.29 35.95
CA ALA A 127 -5.37 -2.31 35.12
C ALA A 127 -6.70 -1.82 35.73
N ALA A 128 -7.30 -2.60 36.64
CA ALA A 128 -8.68 -2.43 37.11
C ALA A 128 -8.99 -1.07 37.76
N ASP A 129 -8.02 -0.40 38.40
CA ASP A 129 -8.23 0.90 39.05
C ASP A 129 -8.03 2.09 38.11
N ARG A 130 -7.30 1.88 37.00
CA ARG A 130 -6.94 2.93 36.04
C ARG A 130 -7.77 2.90 34.77
N ILE A 131 -8.42 1.77 34.48
CA ILE A 131 -9.25 1.62 33.29
C ILE A 131 -10.35 2.68 33.24
N ARG A 132 -10.63 3.16 32.04
CA ARG A 132 -11.65 4.15 31.72
C ARG A 132 -12.60 3.58 30.68
N GLU A 133 -13.83 4.05 30.69
CA GLU A 133 -14.81 3.78 29.64
C GLU A 133 -15.16 5.06 28.89
N ILE A 134 -15.48 4.89 27.60
CA ILE A 134 -16.05 5.90 26.72
C ILE A 134 -17.34 5.31 26.15
N ASP A 135 -18.43 6.01 26.35
CA ASP A 135 -19.74 5.68 25.79
C ASP A 135 -19.82 6.19 24.35
N LEU A 136 -19.83 5.26 23.38
CA LEU A 136 -19.86 5.64 21.96
C LEU A 136 -21.22 6.14 21.53
N GLU A 137 -22.30 5.66 22.14
CA GLU A 137 -23.66 6.14 21.83
C GLU A 137 -23.83 7.61 22.24
N ALA A 138 -23.24 8.01 23.38
CA ALA A 138 -23.17 9.41 23.78
C ALA A 138 -22.38 10.29 22.78
N LEU A 139 -21.52 9.68 21.97
CA LEU A 139 -20.81 10.34 20.87
C LEU A 139 -21.56 10.29 19.53
N GLY A 140 -22.73 9.65 19.46
CA GLY A 140 -23.48 9.42 18.22
C GLY A 140 -22.86 8.32 17.34
N ILE A 141 -22.04 7.44 17.92
CA ILE A 141 -21.28 6.41 17.19
C ILE A 141 -21.80 5.04 17.60
N ARG A 142 -22.14 4.23 16.60
CA ARG A 142 -22.47 2.82 16.79
C ARG A 142 -21.45 1.96 16.05
N VAL A 143 -20.92 0.95 16.74
CA VAL A 143 -19.87 0.08 16.17
C VAL A 143 -20.48 -1.27 15.86
N GLU A 144 -20.30 -1.72 14.63
CA GLU A 144 -20.71 -3.05 14.21
C GLU A 144 -19.78 -4.12 14.81
N THR A 145 -20.34 -5.28 15.14
CA THR A 145 -19.51 -6.44 15.51
C THR A 145 -18.62 -6.83 14.34
N PHE A 146 -17.43 -7.33 14.65
CA PHE A 146 -16.60 -7.92 13.61
C PHE A 146 -17.32 -9.06 12.87
N PRO A 147 -17.11 -9.21 11.55
CA PRO A 147 -17.53 -10.39 10.80
C PRO A 147 -16.93 -11.67 11.37
N GLU A 148 -17.49 -12.83 11.01
CA GLU A 148 -16.93 -14.12 11.45
C GLU A 148 -15.52 -14.38 10.92
N ARG A 149 -15.17 -13.77 9.77
CA ARG A 149 -13.83 -13.84 9.18
C ARG A 149 -13.54 -12.60 8.34
N PHE A 150 -12.35 -12.03 8.48
CA PHE A 150 -11.88 -10.90 7.68
C PHE A 150 -10.34 -10.84 7.62
N LYS A 151 -9.78 -10.07 6.68
CA LYS A 151 -8.32 -9.90 6.51
C LYS A 151 -7.76 -8.65 7.21
N ALA A 152 -8.56 -7.60 7.31
CA ALA A 152 -8.19 -6.32 7.90
C ALA A 152 -9.41 -5.67 8.58
N ARG A 153 -9.18 -4.88 9.63
CA ARG A 153 -10.24 -4.17 10.40
C ARG A 153 -10.68 -2.90 9.68
N GLU A 154 -11.13 -3.04 8.44
CA GLU A 154 -11.61 -1.91 7.63
C GLU A 154 -12.83 -1.27 8.30
N ASN A 155 -12.90 0.07 8.28
CA ASN A 155 -14.00 0.87 8.86
C ASN A 155 -14.25 0.65 10.36
N PHE A 156 -13.31 0.03 11.10
CA PHE A 156 -13.38 -0.07 12.55
C PHE A 156 -12.81 1.18 13.20
N PRO A 157 -13.50 1.82 14.16
CA PRO A 157 -12.99 3.02 14.82
C PRO A 157 -11.58 2.81 15.40
N GLN A 158 -10.78 3.87 15.51
CA GLN A 158 -9.46 3.80 16.13
C GLN A 158 -9.26 4.95 17.11
N LEU A 159 -8.55 4.66 18.21
CA LEU A 159 -8.05 5.70 19.11
C LEU A 159 -6.67 6.19 18.66
N ILE A 160 -6.49 7.50 18.69
CA ILE A 160 -5.23 8.18 18.38
C ILE A 160 -4.82 9.00 19.60
N TYR A 161 -3.59 8.83 20.06
CA TYR A 161 -3.00 9.61 21.14
C TYR A 161 -1.59 10.06 20.75
N GLN A 162 -1.29 11.36 20.88
CA GLN A 162 0.01 11.91 20.49
C GLN A 162 0.45 11.49 19.08
N GLU A 163 -0.51 11.53 18.15
CA GLU A 163 -0.34 11.13 16.74
C GLU A 163 -0.17 9.64 16.48
N GLU A 164 -0.10 8.79 17.51
CA GLU A 164 0.05 7.35 17.36
C GLU A 164 -1.31 6.65 17.45
N LEU A 165 -1.51 5.68 16.57
CA LEU A 165 -2.59 4.71 16.68
C LEU A 165 -2.39 3.87 17.94
N LEU A 166 -3.36 3.89 18.84
CA LEU A 166 -3.30 3.09 20.05
C LEU A 166 -3.63 1.62 19.77
N PRO A 167 -2.87 0.66 20.34
CA PRO A 167 -3.08 -0.75 20.07
C PRO A 167 -4.40 -1.23 20.68
N LEU A 168 -5.16 -2.04 19.93
CA LEU A 168 -6.15 -2.89 20.58
C LEU A 168 -5.45 -3.85 21.53
N SER A 169 -6.08 -4.08 22.68
CA SER A 169 -5.79 -5.17 23.60
C SER A 169 -5.58 -6.46 22.83
N ARG A 170 -4.48 -7.15 23.14
CA ARG A 170 -4.11 -8.40 22.48
C ARG A 170 -3.35 -9.32 23.41
N TYR A 171 -3.47 -10.63 23.18
CA TYR A 171 -2.63 -11.61 23.86
C TYR A 171 -1.98 -12.60 22.89
N PRO A 172 -0.66 -12.85 23.04
CA PRO A 172 0.26 -12.10 23.89
C PRO A 172 0.42 -10.66 23.39
N ASN A 173 0.84 -9.77 24.29
CA ASN A 173 1.15 -8.38 23.98
C ASN A 173 2.17 -8.24 22.85
N GLU A 174 3.16 -9.12 22.84
CA GLU A 174 4.24 -9.21 21.85
C GLU A 174 4.41 -10.67 21.42
N GLY A 175 4.88 -10.90 20.19
CA GLY A 175 5.00 -12.25 19.64
C GLY A 175 3.64 -12.89 19.30
N TYR A 176 3.57 -14.21 19.41
CA TYR A 176 2.41 -15.01 19.01
C TYR A 176 2.24 -16.22 19.94
N LEU A 177 1.01 -16.72 19.99
CA LEU A 177 0.70 -18.09 20.38
C LEU A 177 0.96 -19.05 19.22
N TYR A 178 1.07 -20.32 19.56
CA TYR A 178 1.29 -21.42 18.63
C TYR A 178 0.24 -22.50 18.81
N MET A 179 -0.18 -23.12 17.71
CA MET A 179 -1.04 -24.29 17.79
C MET A 179 -0.20 -25.47 18.24
N LYS A 180 -0.58 -26.18 19.30
CA LYS A 180 0.13 -27.40 19.73
C LYS A 180 -0.02 -28.49 18.68
N LYS A 181 -1.22 -28.64 18.12
CA LYS A 181 -1.53 -29.63 17.09
C LYS A 181 -2.80 -29.27 16.33
N VAL A 182 -2.80 -29.41 15.01
CA VAL A 182 -4.02 -29.34 14.20
C VAL A 182 -4.79 -30.66 14.32
N LEU A 183 -6.07 -30.58 14.69
CA LEU A 183 -6.98 -31.72 14.83
C LEU A 183 -7.95 -31.82 13.65
N ASP A 184 -8.37 -30.67 13.13
CA ASP A 184 -9.16 -30.55 11.92
C ASP A 184 -8.69 -29.30 11.17
N ASN A 185 -8.25 -29.50 9.94
CA ASN A 185 -7.65 -28.45 9.14
C ASN A 185 -8.72 -27.46 8.60
N PHE A 186 -9.85 -27.96 8.14
CA PHE A 186 -10.82 -27.14 7.39
C PHE A 186 -12.14 -26.96 8.12
N GLY A 187 -12.55 -27.93 8.94
CA GLY A 187 -13.86 -27.94 9.56
C GLY A 187 -14.94 -28.60 8.70
N ASN A 188 -16.17 -28.13 8.83
CA ASN A 188 -17.34 -28.62 8.10
C ASN A 188 -18.38 -27.50 7.92
N ALA A 189 -19.58 -27.83 7.43
CA ALA A 189 -20.63 -26.83 7.18
C ALA A 189 -21.11 -26.02 8.41
N LYS A 190 -20.73 -26.41 9.64
CA LYS A 190 -21.16 -25.78 10.89
C LYS A 190 -20.03 -25.19 11.73
N ARG A 191 -18.76 -25.41 11.35
CA ARG A 191 -17.57 -24.95 12.07
C ARG A 191 -16.34 -24.89 11.17
N GLY A 192 -15.35 -24.09 11.55
CA GLY A 192 -14.03 -24.06 10.95
C GLY A 192 -13.05 -25.11 11.51
N GLY A 193 -11.77 -24.82 11.33
CA GLY A 193 -10.67 -25.66 11.80
C GLY A 193 -10.64 -25.80 13.32
N ILE A 194 -10.02 -26.88 13.79
CA ILE A 194 -9.84 -27.23 15.19
C ILE A 194 -8.36 -27.46 15.47
N PHE A 195 -7.87 -26.86 16.55
CA PHE A 195 -6.53 -27.11 17.04
C PHE A 195 -6.48 -27.27 18.55
N GLU A 196 -5.49 -28.01 19.02
CA GLU A 196 -5.10 -28.12 20.42
C GLU A 196 -4.18 -26.95 20.79
N TYR A 197 -4.37 -26.37 21.98
CA TYR A 197 -3.52 -25.34 22.56
C TYR A 197 -2.83 -25.84 23.85
N ASP A 198 -1.79 -25.13 24.28
CA ASP A 198 -1.05 -25.40 25.53
C ASP A 198 -1.07 -24.23 26.52
N ASP A 199 -1.28 -23.00 26.06
CA ASP A 199 -1.36 -21.83 26.93
C ASP A 199 -2.67 -21.83 27.74
N PRO A 200 -2.63 -21.87 29.09
CA PRO A 200 -3.83 -21.91 29.93
C PRO A 200 -4.66 -20.62 29.86
N ARG A 201 -4.13 -19.51 29.32
CA ARG A 201 -4.83 -18.23 29.20
C ARG A 201 -6.12 -18.31 28.40
N HIS A 202 -6.24 -19.29 27.49
CA HIS A 202 -7.46 -19.55 26.73
C HIS A 202 -8.71 -19.67 27.61
N GLY A 203 -8.59 -20.23 28.82
CA GLY A 203 -9.70 -20.36 29.75
C GLY A 203 -10.30 -19.02 30.20
N ALA A 204 -9.50 -17.95 30.22
CA ALA A 204 -9.94 -16.62 30.61
C ALA A 204 -10.93 -15.99 29.61
N TRP A 205 -10.97 -16.47 28.36
CA TRP A 205 -11.79 -15.88 27.30
C TRP A 205 -13.15 -16.56 27.13
N THR A 206 -13.40 -17.64 27.87
CA THR A 206 -14.64 -18.44 27.75
C THR A 206 -15.90 -17.61 28.07
N GLU A 207 -15.84 -16.72 29.06
CA GLU A 207 -16.95 -15.82 29.41
C GLU A 207 -17.24 -14.77 28.31
N ALA A 208 -16.27 -14.47 27.44
CA ALA A 208 -16.40 -13.50 26.37
C ALA A 208 -17.00 -14.10 25.07
N LEU A 209 -17.04 -15.44 24.92
CA LEU A 209 -17.54 -16.11 23.71
C LEU A 209 -18.93 -15.64 23.24
N PRO A 210 -19.93 -15.41 24.12
CA PRO A 210 -21.24 -14.90 23.70
C PRO A 210 -21.20 -13.50 23.08
N SER A 211 -20.29 -12.64 23.56
CA SER A 211 -20.05 -11.29 23.01
C SER A 211 -19.11 -11.31 21.80
N GLY A 212 -18.49 -12.46 21.54
CA GLY A 212 -17.57 -12.72 20.44
C GLY A 212 -16.11 -12.64 20.87
N VAL A 213 -15.32 -13.60 20.39
CA VAL A 213 -13.86 -13.68 20.54
C VAL A 213 -13.28 -13.95 19.16
N TRP A 214 -12.22 -13.23 18.79
CA TRP A 214 -11.59 -13.36 17.48
C TRP A 214 -10.10 -13.59 17.63
N PHE A 215 -9.58 -14.58 16.91
CA PHE A 215 -8.15 -14.81 16.80
C PHE A 215 -7.67 -14.37 15.42
N THR A 216 -6.55 -13.64 15.39
CA THR A 216 -5.83 -13.29 14.16
C THR A 216 -4.64 -14.21 14.02
N GLY A 217 -4.52 -14.86 12.87
CA GLY A 217 -3.44 -15.81 12.65
C GLY A 217 -2.95 -15.87 11.22
N TYR A 218 -1.68 -16.24 11.09
CA TYR A 218 -1.07 -16.72 9.85
C TYR A 218 -1.31 -18.22 9.75
N TRP A 219 -2.58 -18.58 9.58
CA TRP A 219 -3.08 -19.92 9.82
C TRP A 219 -2.50 -20.98 8.90
N ARG A 220 -2.30 -20.64 7.63
CA ARG A 220 -1.75 -21.51 6.58
C ARG A 220 -0.48 -20.97 5.97
N ILE A 221 -0.55 -19.71 5.52
CA ILE A 221 0.51 -19.03 4.79
C ILE A 221 0.95 -17.76 5.53
N PRO A 222 2.25 -17.41 5.48
CA PRO A 222 2.86 -16.36 6.30
C PRO A 222 2.76 -14.94 5.73
N TRP A 223 2.21 -14.76 4.53
CA TRP A 223 1.93 -13.44 3.94
C TRP A 223 0.46 -13.06 3.98
N GLN A 224 -0.39 -13.88 4.60
CA GLN A 224 -1.82 -13.61 4.70
C GLN A 224 -2.34 -14.02 6.07
N ALA A 225 -2.65 -13.01 6.88
CA ALA A 225 -3.36 -13.20 8.12
C ALA A 225 -4.87 -13.19 7.88
N TRP A 226 -5.58 -13.98 8.66
CA TRP A 226 -7.03 -13.89 8.80
C TRP A 226 -7.39 -13.71 10.27
N THR A 227 -8.33 -12.83 10.55
CA THR A 227 -9.03 -12.80 11.83
C THR A 227 -10.28 -13.67 11.72
N VAL A 228 -10.47 -14.59 12.67
CA VAL A 228 -11.55 -15.58 12.66
C VAL A 228 -12.22 -15.62 14.03
N LYS A 229 -13.56 -15.59 14.04
CA LYS A 229 -14.36 -15.74 15.25
C LYS A 229 -14.22 -17.15 15.82
N ILE A 230 -14.13 -17.25 17.14
CA ILE A 230 -14.05 -18.52 17.87
C ILE A 230 -15.44 -18.94 18.30
N GLN A 231 -15.80 -20.19 17.98
CA GLN A 231 -17.06 -20.80 18.35
C GLN A 231 -16.99 -21.42 19.75
N GLU A 232 -15.87 -22.07 20.06
CA GLU A 232 -15.72 -22.83 21.31
C GLU A 232 -14.26 -22.84 21.78
N ILE A 233 -14.09 -22.77 23.10
CA ILE A 233 -12.84 -23.05 23.80
C ILE A 233 -13.15 -24.11 24.85
N ASP A 234 -12.70 -25.35 24.63
CA ASP A 234 -12.80 -26.45 25.59
C ASP A 234 -11.54 -26.45 26.47
N THR A 235 -11.72 -26.13 27.75
CA THR A 235 -10.62 -26.05 28.73
C THR A 235 -10.23 -27.39 29.34
N VAL A 236 -11.05 -28.43 29.18
CA VAL A 236 -10.75 -29.78 29.64
C VAL A 236 -9.93 -30.53 28.60
N ARG A 237 -10.30 -30.39 27.33
CA ARG A 237 -9.61 -31.01 26.19
C ARG A 237 -8.48 -30.14 25.63
N CYS A 238 -8.40 -28.88 26.06
CA CYS A 238 -7.48 -27.86 25.56
C CYS A 238 -7.60 -27.65 24.04
N ILE A 239 -8.81 -27.45 23.56
CA ILE A 239 -9.12 -27.32 22.13
C ILE A 239 -9.85 -26.00 21.83
N VAL A 240 -9.51 -25.39 20.69
CA VAL A 240 -10.23 -24.27 20.09
C VAL A 240 -10.93 -24.72 18.82
N THR A 241 -12.18 -24.30 18.65
CA THR A 241 -12.96 -24.47 17.41
C THR A 241 -13.25 -23.11 16.78
N GLN A 242 -12.78 -22.91 15.55
CA GLN A 242 -13.12 -21.72 14.76
C GLN A 242 -14.58 -21.78 14.30
N ALA A 243 -15.25 -20.62 14.18
CA ALA A 243 -16.64 -20.54 13.72
C ALA A 243 -16.78 -20.85 12.22
N VAL A 244 -15.80 -20.46 11.41
CA VAL A 244 -15.82 -20.65 9.95
C VAL A 244 -14.47 -21.14 9.42
N GLY A 245 -14.49 -21.88 8.32
CA GLY A 245 -13.28 -22.29 7.61
C GLY A 245 -12.59 -21.12 6.91
N ILE A 246 -11.29 -21.23 6.65
CA ILE A 246 -10.50 -20.21 5.95
C ILE A 246 -10.37 -20.58 4.48
N GLU A 247 -10.85 -19.68 3.61
CA GLU A 247 -10.92 -19.84 2.14
C GLU A 247 -11.77 -21.03 1.64
N THR A 248 -12.85 -21.37 2.34
CA THR A 248 -13.71 -22.53 2.00
C THR A 248 -15.13 -22.16 1.56
N GLU A 249 -15.35 -21.01 0.91
CA GLU A 249 -16.68 -20.36 0.85
C GLU A 249 -17.81 -21.20 0.20
N ASN A 250 -17.51 -22.35 -0.41
CA ASN A 250 -18.51 -23.32 -0.88
C ASN A 250 -18.18 -24.79 -0.56
N GLY A 251 -17.42 -25.07 0.50
CA GLY A 251 -17.01 -26.44 0.85
C GLY A 251 -16.08 -27.10 -0.18
N LYS A 252 -15.52 -26.31 -1.10
CA LYS A 252 -14.42 -26.72 -1.98
C LYS A 252 -13.10 -26.29 -1.35
N ASP A 253 -12.20 -27.24 -1.15
CA ASP A 253 -10.82 -26.95 -0.79
C ASP A 253 -10.19 -26.06 -1.88
N VAL A 254 -9.74 -24.85 -1.52
CA VAL A 254 -8.92 -24.00 -2.41
C VAL A 254 -7.46 -24.48 -2.48
N GLY A 255 -7.23 -25.80 -2.34
CA GLY A 255 -5.90 -26.40 -2.41
C GLY A 255 -5.01 -26.14 -1.20
N ILE A 256 -3.74 -25.78 -1.44
CA ILE A 256 -2.73 -25.62 -0.37
C ILE A 256 -2.81 -24.31 0.40
N PHE A 257 -3.66 -23.37 -0.03
CA PHE A 257 -3.74 -22.02 0.52
C PHE A 257 -4.81 -21.85 1.61
N GLY A 258 -5.82 -22.72 1.63
CA GLY A 258 -6.92 -22.68 2.62
C GLY A 258 -6.68 -23.52 3.88
N GLY A 259 -7.54 -23.29 4.90
CA GLY A 259 -7.56 -24.01 6.19
C GLY A 259 -6.49 -23.58 7.19
N ILE A 260 -6.23 -24.40 8.21
CA ILE A 260 -5.23 -24.16 9.25
C ILE A 260 -4.09 -25.20 9.25
N GLY A 261 -2.97 -24.84 9.87
CA GLY A 261 -1.72 -25.60 9.89
C GLY A 261 -0.77 -25.12 8.79
N SER A 262 0.53 -25.22 9.00
CA SER A 262 1.51 -24.77 8.03
C SER A 262 1.32 -25.45 6.68
N LYS A 263 1.41 -24.69 5.58
CA LYS A 263 1.39 -25.32 4.25
C LYS A 263 2.59 -26.24 3.99
N TYR A 264 3.68 -26.09 4.73
CA TYR A 264 4.89 -26.92 4.58
C TYR A 264 4.78 -28.27 5.28
N ASP A 265 3.93 -28.36 6.30
CA ASP A 265 3.87 -29.51 7.22
C ASP A 265 2.41 -30.02 7.32
N ARG A 266 1.79 -30.31 6.16
CA ARG A 266 0.39 -30.77 6.08
C ARG A 266 0.24 -32.27 6.38
N PRO A 267 -0.92 -32.73 6.87
CA PRO A 267 -2.06 -31.93 7.35
C PRO A 267 -1.92 -31.45 8.80
N SER A 268 -0.91 -31.94 9.52
CA SER A 268 -0.79 -31.81 10.98
C SER A 268 -0.36 -30.43 11.48
N GLY A 269 0.16 -29.58 10.60
CA GLY A 269 0.84 -28.34 10.96
C GLY A 269 2.27 -28.58 11.44
N SER A 270 3.02 -27.49 11.58
CA SER A 270 4.39 -27.45 12.08
C SER A 270 4.46 -27.26 13.60
N GLY A 271 3.33 -26.93 14.23
CA GLY A 271 3.25 -26.56 15.64
C GLY A 271 3.83 -25.16 15.93
N LYS A 272 4.02 -24.34 14.88
CA LYS A 272 4.63 -23.00 14.93
C LYS A 272 3.83 -21.95 14.16
N GLU A 273 2.56 -22.21 13.89
CA GLU A 273 1.66 -21.27 13.25
C GLU A 273 1.30 -20.15 14.21
N ASN A 274 1.66 -18.92 13.83
CA ASN A 274 1.48 -17.72 14.62
C ASN A 274 -0.01 -17.33 14.69
N TYR A 275 -0.55 -17.17 15.90
CA TYR A 275 -1.82 -16.45 16.12
C TYR A 275 -1.81 -15.63 17.41
N TYR A 276 -2.77 -14.72 17.55
CA TYR A 276 -3.03 -13.96 18.77
C TYR A 276 -4.52 -13.67 18.87
N VAL A 277 -4.99 -13.34 20.06
CA VAL A 277 -6.34 -12.81 20.29
C VAL A 277 -6.30 -11.29 20.32
N GLU A 278 -7.35 -10.62 19.83
CA GLU A 278 -7.47 -9.16 19.86
C GLU A 278 -8.86 -8.70 20.32
N ASN A 279 -8.95 -7.45 20.78
CA ASN A 279 -10.18 -6.79 21.23
C ASN A 279 -10.86 -7.49 22.42
N LEU A 280 -10.12 -7.68 23.53
CA LEU A 280 -10.64 -8.27 24.77
C LEU A 280 -10.29 -7.43 25.99
N ILE A 281 -11.27 -7.22 26.84
CA ILE A 281 -11.09 -6.49 28.10
C ILE A 281 -10.19 -7.24 29.09
N GLU A 282 -10.22 -8.58 29.02
CA GLU A 282 -9.34 -9.47 29.78
C GLU A 282 -7.86 -9.23 29.46
N GLU A 283 -7.57 -8.72 28.27
CA GLU A 283 -6.22 -8.47 27.74
C GLU A 283 -5.86 -6.99 27.66
N ILE A 284 -6.61 -6.12 28.37
CA ILE A 284 -6.13 -4.75 28.65
C ILE A 284 -5.20 -4.85 29.88
N ASP A 285 -3.90 -4.83 29.63
CA ASP A 285 -2.88 -4.95 30.69
C ASP A 285 -1.70 -3.96 30.55
N ARG A 286 -1.57 -3.29 29.39
CA ARG A 286 -0.54 -2.27 29.15
C ARG A 286 -1.13 -0.88 28.94
N PRO A 287 -0.45 0.17 29.42
CA PRO A 287 -0.88 1.54 29.16
C PRO A 287 -0.97 1.82 27.64
N GLY A 288 -2.07 2.41 27.21
CA GLY A 288 -2.38 2.64 25.80
C GLY A 288 -3.38 1.64 25.20
N GLU A 289 -3.53 0.46 25.79
CA GLU A 289 -4.42 -0.57 25.25
C GLU A 289 -5.90 -0.26 25.45
N TRP A 290 -6.70 -0.72 24.50
CA TRP A 290 -8.15 -0.55 24.53
C TRP A 290 -8.89 -1.71 23.86
N CYS A 291 -10.19 -1.84 24.14
CA CYS A 291 -11.09 -2.74 23.43
C CYS A 291 -12.45 -2.09 23.24
N VAL A 292 -13.25 -2.64 22.32
CA VAL A 292 -14.67 -2.31 22.14
C VAL A 292 -15.51 -3.48 22.64
N ASP A 293 -16.49 -3.17 23.46
CA ASP A 293 -17.63 -4.06 23.70
C ASP A 293 -18.75 -3.73 22.71
N PHE A 294 -18.94 -4.60 21.73
CA PHE A 294 -19.92 -4.42 20.66
C PHE A 294 -21.38 -4.49 21.15
N THR A 295 -21.63 -5.09 22.33
CA THR A 295 -22.98 -5.23 22.89
C THR A 295 -23.40 -3.95 23.60
N THR A 296 -22.47 -3.34 24.34
CA THR A 296 -22.73 -2.10 25.08
C THR A 296 -22.30 -0.84 24.35
N HIS A 297 -21.67 -0.97 23.18
CA HIS A 297 -21.11 0.13 22.39
C HIS A 297 -20.20 1.04 23.23
N LYS A 298 -19.34 0.43 24.06
CA LYS A 298 -18.35 1.14 24.89
C LYS A 298 -16.93 0.79 24.46
N ILE A 299 -16.05 1.79 24.51
CA ILE A 299 -14.61 1.56 24.55
C ILE A 299 -14.19 1.43 26.00
N TYR A 300 -13.37 0.43 26.31
CA TYR A 300 -12.60 0.37 27.53
C TYR A 300 -11.14 0.63 27.21
N PHE A 301 -10.50 1.53 27.94
CA PHE A 301 -9.16 2.06 27.64
C PHE A 301 -8.35 2.16 28.92
N LEU A 302 -7.09 1.71 28.88
CA LEU A 302 -6.12 1.92 29.95
C LEU A 302 -5.22 3.11 29.61
N PRO A 303 -5.39 4.28 30.24
CA PRO A 303 -4.60 5.45 29.89
C PRO A 303 -3.10 5.27 30.20
N PRO A 304 -2.20 5.85 29.37
CA PRO A 304 -0.79 6.07 29.71
C PRO A 304 -0.60 6.68 31.12
N GLU A 305 0.57 6.50 31.72
CA GLU A 305 0.83 7.04 33.08
C GLU A 305 0.82 8.58 33.11
N SER A 306 1.43 9.22 32.11
CA SER A 306 1.36 10.66 31.88
C SER A 306 0.37 10.95 30.76
N PHE A 307 -0.92 10.92 31.08
CA PHE A 307 -2.00 11.05 30.11
C PHE A 307 -2.65 12.45 30.12
N ASP A 308 -2.68 13.09 28.95
CA ASP A 308 -3.45 14.32 28.69
C ASP A 308 -4.62 14.01 27.75
N GLU A 309 -5.83 13.98 28.29
CA GLU A 309 -7.05 13.64 27.53
C GLU A 309 -7.28 14.56 26.31
N ARG A 310 -6.73 15.78 26.31
CA ARG A 310 -6.83 16.72 25.18
C ARG A 310 -6.08 16.25 23.93
N GLN A 311 -5.19 15.28 24.08
CA GLN A 311 -4.40 14.70 22.98
C GLN A 311 -5.00 13.38 22.48
N LEU A 312 -6.10 12.90 23.08
CA LEU A 312 -6.81 11.70 22.67
C LEU A 312 -7.94 12.07 21.71
N SER A 313 -8.03 11.35 20.61
CA SER A 313 -9.15 11.43 19.69
C SER A 313 -9.60 10.08 19.16
N LEU A 314 -10.83 10.05 18.67
CA LEU A 314 -11.45 8.90 18.04
C LEU A 314 -11.70 9.21 16.56
N VAL A 315 -11.24 8.32 15.68
CA VAL A 315 -11.64 8.32 14.26
C VAL A 315 -12.69 7.24 14.05
N SER A 316 -13.83 7.60 13.48
CA SER A 316 -14.96 6.67 13.32
C SER A 316 -15.77 6.89 12.04
N HIS A 317 -15.44 7.88 11.21
CA HIS A 317 -16.23 8.23 10.03
C HIS A 317 -15.57 7.73 8.73
N PRO A 318 -16.22 6.84 7.96
CA PRO A 318 -15.58 6.16 6.81
C PRO A 318 -15.66 6.92 5.47
N ALA A 319 -16.21 8.15 5.44
CA ALA A 319 -16.34 8.91 4.19
C ALA A 319 -14.97 9.27 3.62
N THR A 320 -14.85 9.65 2.35
CA THR A 320 -13.58 10.16 1.79
C THR A 320 -13.41 11.66 2.12
N LEU A 321 -12.21 12.14 2.46
CA LEU A 321 -12.02 13.58 2.76
C LEU A 321 -12.20 14.47 1.53
N PHE A 322 -11.64 14.08 0.39
CA PHE A 322 -11.91 14.72 -0.91
C PHE A 322 -12.37 13.70 -1.93
N ASP A 323 -13.59 13.81 -2.41
CA ASP A 323 -14.11 13.03 -3.52
C ASP A 323 -14.19 13.91 -4.78
N ILE A 324 -13.29 13.67 -5.72
CA ILE A 324 -13.02 14.52 -6.89
C ILE A 324 -13.42 13.75 -8.13
N THR A 325 -14.38 14.26 -8.90
CA THR A 325 -14.84 13.62 -10.14
C THR A 325 -14.71 14.55 -11.34
N GLY A 326 -14.01 14.13 -12.38
CA GLY A 326 -13.94 14.82 -13.68
C GLY A 326 -13.36 16.23 -13.63
N MET A 327 -12.69 16.62 -12.54
CA MET A 327 -12.06 17.93 -12.39
C MET A 327 -10.90 18.09 -13.38
N LYS A 328 -10.71 19.33 -13.84
CA LYS A 328 -9.56 19.69 -14.66
C LYS A 328 -8.78 20.82 -14.00
N ASN A 329 -7.44 20.72 -14.03
CA ASN A 329 -6.54 21.73 -13.46
C ASN A 329 -6.83 22.05 -11.98
N LEU A 330 -7.26 21.06 -11.19
CA LEU A 330 -7.35 21.20 -9.74
C LEU A 330 -5.95 21.10 -9.12
N LYS A 331 -5.64 21.97 -8.16
CA LYS A 331 -4.43 21.87 -7.34
C LYS A 331 -4.78 21.83 -5.87
N LEU A 332 -4.28 20.82 -5.16
CA LEU A 332 -4.30 20.73 -3.71
C LEU A 332 -2.87 20.87 -3.21
N GLU A 333 -2.55 21.96 -2.52
CA GLU A 333 -1.16 22.34 -2.22
C GLU A 333 -0.90 22.58 -0.73
N GLY A 334 0.08 21.87 -0.16
CA GLY A 334 0.63 22.22 1.15
C GLY A 334 -0.23 21.91 2.36
N ILE A 335 -1.30 21.15 2.18
CA ILE A 335 -2.31 20.86 3.22
C ILE A 335 -1.90 19.62 4.02
N VAL A 336 -2.15 19.63 5.33
CA VAL A 336 -2.09 18.41 6.15
C VAL A 336 -3.47 17.78 6.21
N LEU A 337 -3.61 16.54 5.77
CA LEU A 337 -4.82 15.72 5.93
C LEU A 337 -4.53 14.71 7.05
N LYS A 338 -5.30 14.78 8.14
CA LYS A 338 -4.95 14.03 9.34
C LYS A 338 -6.14 13.42 10.07
N ASN A 339 -5.89 12.26 10.69
CA ASN A 339 -6.80 11.55 11.60
C ASN A 339 -8.17 11.30 10.96
N HIS A 340 -8.21 10.29 10.11
CA HIS A 340 -9.41 9.98 9.35
C HIS A 340 -9.55 8.48 9.11
N LEU A 341 -10.76 7.93 9.28
CA LEU A 341 -10.99 6.49 9.16
C LEU A 341 -11.07 6.04 7.69
N GLY A 342 -11.69 6.83 6.82
CA GLY A 342 -11.85 6.52 5.41
C GLY A 342 -10.64 6.89 4.55
N ASP A 343 -10.87 6.98 3.25
CA ASP A 343 -9.86 7.41 2.28
C ASP A 343 -9.54 8.92 2.43
N GLY A 344 -8.32 9.30 2.08
CA GLY A 344 -7.91 10.70 2.02
C GLY A 344 -8.50 11.40 0.81
N ILE A 345 -7.92 11.16 -0.38
CA ILE A 345 -8.34 11.80 -1.62
C ILE A 345 -8.69 10.72 -2.65
N ARG A 346 -9.87 10.82 -3.26
CA ARG A 346 -10.26 10.03 -4.44
C ARG A 346 -10.39 10.96 -5.64
N ILE A 347 -9.74 10.60 -6.75
CA ILE A 347 -9.87 11.24 -8.06
C ILE A 347 -10.42 10.20 -9.03
N ALA A 348 -11.60 10.45 -9.59
CA ALA A 348 -12.21 9.67 -10.64
C ALA A 348 -12.33 10.53 -11.91
N GLU A 349 -11.64 10.13 -12.97
CA GLU A 349 -11.55 10.90 -14.23
C GLU A 349 -10.99 12.32 -14.05
N GLY A 350 -10.89 13.04 -15.17
CA GLY A 350 -10.43 14.42 -15.22
C GLY A 350 -9.09 14.58 -15.93
N GLU A 351 -8.48 15.76 -15.76
CA GLU A 351 -7.24 16.08 -16.46
C GLU A 351 -6.35 17.04 -15.65
N LYS A 352 -5.05 16.75 -15.54
CA LYS A 352 -4.06 17.68 -14.96
C LYS A 352 -4.34 18.11 -13.53
N ASN A 353 -4.99 17.26 -12.74
CA ASN A 353 -5.13 17.46 -11.30
C ASN A 353 -3.80 17.17 -10.58
N LEU A 354 -3.43 18.04 -9.63
CA LEU A 354 -2.17 18.01 -8.90
C LEU A 354 -2.44 17.96 -7.38
N ILE A 355 -1.86 16.98 -6.72
CA ILE A 355 -1.73 16.92 -5.27
C ILE A 355 -0.25 17.14 -4.97
N ALA A 356 0.10 18.23 -4.28
CA ALA A 356 1.51 18.57 -4.11
C ALA A 356 1.88 19.20 -2.77
N GLY A 357 3.02 18.78 -2.22
CA GLY A 357 3.49 19.29 -0.93
C GLY A 357 2.54 18.97 0.23
N CYS A 358 1.62 18.01 0.09
CA CYS A 358 0.67 17.66 1.14
C CYS A 358 1.29 16.69 2.14
N SER A 359 0.74 16.63 3.35
CA SER A 359 1.09 15.63 4.35
C SER A 359 -0.14 14.81 4.72
N PHE A 360 -0.05 13.49 4.58
CA PHE A 360 -1.10 12.54 4.97
C PHE A 360 -0.65 11.82 6.23
N ARG A 361 -1.45 11.91 7.29
CA ARG A 361 -1.13 11.30 8.59
C ARG A 361 -2.34 10.62 9.22
N ASN A 362 -2.22 9.36 9.63
CA ASN A 362 -3.35 8.62 10.21
C ASN A 362 -4.59 8.62 9.30
N ILE A 363 -4.38 8.41 7.99
CA ILE A 363 -5.46 8.13 7.04
C ILE A 363 -5.60 6.62 6.99
N LEU A 364 -6.70 6.08 7.51
CA LEU A 364 -6.82 4.65 7.77
C LEU A 364 -7.40 3.86 6.60
N GLY A 365 -7.96 4.54 5.60
CA GLY A 365 -8.21 4.01 4.26
C GLY A 365 -6.98 4.11 3.36
N ASN A 366 -7.22 4.23 2.05
CA ASN A 366 -6.18 4.61 1.10
C ASN A 366 -5.92 6.13 1.18
N ALA A 367 -4.67 6.58 1.12
CA ALA A 367 -4.40 8.02 1.26
C ALA A 367 -4.76 8.80 -0.01
N VAL A 368 -4.41 8.29 -1.19
CA VAL A 368 -4.82 8.82 -2.49
C VAL A 368 -5.21 7.66 -3.42
N SER A 369 -6.38 7.74 -4.03
CA SER A 369 -6.83 6.81 -5.08
C SER A 369 -7.15 7.60 -6.36
N ILE A 370 -6.54 7.22 -7.48
CA ILE A 370 -6.75 7.81 -8.80
C ILE A 370 -7.28 6.72 -9.74
N THR A 371 -8.39 6.99 -10.41
CA THR A 371 -9.00 6.08 -11.39
C THR A 371 -9.38 6.82 -12.66
N GLY A 372 -8.75 6.45 -13.77
CA GLY A 372 -9.01 7.05 -15.07
C GLY A 372 -8.42 8.45 -15.22
N GLY A 373 -8.91 9.22 -16.20
CA GLY A 373 -8.40 10.56 -16.48
C GLY A 373 -7.02 10.62 -17.14
N LYS A 374 -6.43 11.82 -17.20
CA LYS A 374 -5.15 12.10 -17.88
C LYS A 374 -4.25 13.04 -17.08
N GLU A 375 -2.95 12.76 -17.10
CA GLU A 375 -1.91 13.67 -16.60
C GLU A 375 -2.07 14.11 -15.13
N HIS A 376 -2.70 13.28 -14.29
CA HIS A 376 -2.73 13.47 -12.83
C HIS A 376 -1.35 13.31 -12.19
N ARG A 377 -1.09 14.10 -11.15
CA ARG A 377 0.20 14.13 -10.48
C ARG A 377 0.05 14.13 -8.96
N VAL A 378 0.83 13.28 -8.30
CA VAL A 378 1.07 13.34 -6.86
C VAL A 378 2.55 13.60 -6.65
N GLN A 379 2.88 14.76 -6.08
CA GLN A 379 4.25 15.26 -6.04
C GLN A 379 4.68 15.72 -4.66
N SER A 380 5.92 15.43 -4.27
CA SER A 380 6.58 16.06 -3.12
C SER A 380 5.76 16.02 -1.83
N SER A 381 4.98 14.95 -1.65
CA SER A 381 4.07 14.77 -0.51
C SER A 381 4.61 13.73 0.46
N ASP A 382 4.20 13.82 1.73
CA ASP A 382 4.65 12.95 2.81
C ASP A 382 3.49 12.08 3.31
N PHE A 383 3.73 10.78 3.44
CA PHE A 383 2.75 9.78 3.84
C PHE A 383 3.26 9.04 5.08
N SER A 384 2.52 9.13 6.18
CA SER A 384 2.87 8.49 7.44
C SER A 384 1.64 7.94 8.16
N HIS A 385 1.82 6.80 8.82
CA HIS A 385 0.76 6.10 9.58
C HIS A 385 -0.50 5.84 8.73
N ILE A 386 -0.30 5.36 7.50
CA ILE A 386 -1.42 5.06 6.59
C ILE A 386 -1.98 3.67 6.90
N GLY A 387 -3.30 3.54 6.98
CA GLY A 387 -3.94 2.26 7.31
C GLY A 387 -3.84 1.24 6.20
N ARG A 388 -3.92 1.69 4.93
CA ARG A 388 -3.86 0.83 3.74
C ARG A 388 -2.82 1.34 2.73
N THR A 389 -3.14 1.36 1.44
CA THR A 389 -2.23 1.78 0.36
C THR A 389 -2.04 3.30 0.43
N CYS A 390 -0.82 3.80 0.30
CA CYS A 390 -0.62 5.26 0.28
C CYS A 390 -1.18 5.84 -1.02
N ILE A 391 -0.75 5.34 -2.19
CA ILE A 391 -1.26 5.78 -3.48
C ILE A 391 -1.69 4.58 -4.32
N GLU A 392 -2.96 4.53 -4.71
CA GLU A 392 -3.47 3.61 -5.73
C GLU A 392 -3.77 4.41 -6.99
N VAL A 393 -3.21 3.99 -8.13
CA VAL A 393 -3.33 4.74 -9.39
C VAL A 393 -3.62 3.82 -10.56
N SER A 394 -4.67 4.15 -11.31
CA SER A 394 -5.04 3.55 -12.58
C SER A 394 -5.41 4.63 -13.60
N GLY A 395 -5.11 4.38 -14.86
CA GLY A 395 -5.41 5.22 -16.01
C GLY A 395 -4.87 4.64 -17.31
N GLY A 396 -5.37 5.17 -18.42
CA GLY A 396 -5.01 4.73 -19.77
C GLY A 396 -5.90 3.59 -20.23
N ASP A 397 -5.58 3.06 -21.41
CA ASP A 397 -6.38 2.00 -22.03
C ASP A 397 -5.47 0.89 -22.52
N ARG A 398 -5.57 -0.30 -21.91
CA ARG A 398 -4.74 -1.45 -22.28
C ARG A 398 -5.06 -1.97 -23.68
N PRO A 399 -6.33 -2.18 -24.09
CA PRO A 399 -6.64 -2.63 -25.45
C PRO A 399 -5.96 -1.83 -26.56
N SER A 400 -5.97 -0.49 -26.48
CA SER A 400 -5.30 0.38 -27.45
C SER A 400 -3.86 0.79 -27.10
N LEU A 401 -3.37 0.42 -25.91
CA LEU A 401 -2.11 0.90 -25.32
C LEU A 401 -2.03 2.44 -25.21
N GLN A 402 -3.17 3.12 -25.06
CA GLN A 402 -3.21 4.57 -24.85
C GLN A 402 -2.72 4.93 -23.45
N THR A 403 -1.66 5.73 -23.37
CA THR A 403 -1.07 6.17 -22.11
C THR A 403 -1.90 7.25 -21.42
N CYS A 404 -1.99 7.23 -20.09
CA CYS A 404 -2.60 8.31 -19.29
C CYS A 404 -1.65 9.45 -18.92
N GLY A 405 -0.34 9.17 -18.84
CA GLY A 405 0.67 10.16 -18.45
C GLY A 405 0.60 10.58 -16.98
N HIS A 406 0.04 9.76 -16.08
CA HIS A 406 0.08 10.04 -14.65
C HIS A 406 1.51 9.96 -14.09
N SER A 407 1.80 10.75 -13.07
CA SER A 407 3.12 10.77 -12.42
C SER A 407 3.04 10.82 -10.90
N ILE A 408 3.74 9.89 -10.24
CA ILE A 408 3.90 9.81 -8.80
C ILE A 408 5.37 10.06 -8.48
N ASP A 409 5.69 11.30 -8.12
CA ASP A 409 7.08 11.79 -8.11
C ASP A 409 7.50 12.47 -6.80
N ASN A 410 8.70 12.18 -6.30
CA ASN A 410 9.29 12.85 -5.14
C ASN A 410 8.53 12.68 -3.79
N ASN A 411 7.78 11.58 -3.62
CA ASN A 411 6.99 11.35 -2.42
C ASN A 411 7.75 10.51 -1.39
N TYR A 412 7.51 10.82 -0.12
CA TYR A 412 8.12 10.13 1.02
C TYR A 412 7.09 9.26 1.73
N PHE A 413 7.37 7.97 1.85
CA PHE A 413 6.48 6.98 2.43
C PHE A 413 7.16 6.28 3.60
N THR A 414 6.52 6.33 4.77
CA THR A 414 6.97 5.59 5.95
C THR A 414 5.77 5.13 6.79
N ARG A 415 5.87 3.99 7.47
CA ARG A 415 4.81 3.48 8.37
C ARG A 415 3.42 3.45 7.71
N PHE A 416 3.20 2.49 6.83
CA PHE A 416 1.90 2.29 6.19
C PHE A 416 1.47 0.82 6.30
N GLY A 417 0.22 0.53 5.94
CA GLY A 417 -0.37 -0.78 6.17
C GLY A 417 -0.67 -1.05 7.65
N GLU A 418 -0.98 -0.01 8.44
CA GLU A 418 -1.28 -0.12 9.88
C GLU A 418 -2.57 -0.93 10.15
N ILE A 419 -3.52 -0.91 9.21
CA ILE A 419 -4.79 -1.67 9.26
C ILE A 419 -4.75 -2.90 8.35
N GLN A 420 -4.21 -2.75 7.13
CA GLN A 420 -4.02 -3.82 6.16
C GLN A 420 -2.52 -4.05 5.93
N GLN A 421 -1.94 -5.06 6.58
CA GLN A 421 -0.49 -5.27 6.58
C GLN A 421 0.08 -5.94 5.31
N SER A 422 -0.77 -6.47 4.43
CA SER A 422 -0.36 -7.20 3.22
C SER A 422 -1.08 -6.65 1.99
N TYR A 423 -0.36 -6.59 0.86
CA TYR A 423 -0.86 -6.04 -0.41
C TYR A 423 -1.38 -4.59 -0.34
N ALA A 424 -0.89 -3.82 0.64
CA ALA A 424 -1.10 -2.38 0.80
C ALA A 424 0.24 -1.63 0.68
N PRO A 425 0.74 -1.42 -0.54
CA PRO A 425 2.07 -0.84 -0.78
C PRO A 425 2.08 0.69 -0.63
N ALA A 426 3.26 1.30 -0.77
CA ALA A 426 3.38 2.75 -0.92
C ALA A 426 2.72 3.21 -2.22
N VAL A 427 2.96 2.53 -3.34
CA VAL A 427 2.25 2.79 -4.61
C VAL A 427 1.78 1.49 -5.24
N LYS A 428 0.51 1.47 -5.65
CA LYS A 428 -0.11 0.40 -6.45
C LYS A 428 -0.45 0.95 -7.84
N VAL A 429 0.26 0.47 -8.87
CA VAL A 429 0.20 0.97 -10.27
C VAL A 429 -0.54 -0.01 -11.16
N GLY A 430 -1.86 0.18 -11.24
CA GLY A 430 -2.74 -0.88 -11.69
C GLY A 430 -2.60 -2.13 -10.81
N PHE A 431 -3.59 -2.99 -10.84
CA PHE A 431 -3.45 -4.32 -10.27
C PHE A 431 -4.52 -5.24 -10.83
N TYR A 432 -4.10 -6.47 -11.17
CA TYR A 432 -4.97 -7.52 -11.69
C TYR A 432 -4.91 -8.72 -10.73
N GLU A 433 -6.07 -9.12 -10.21
CA GLU A 433 -6.40 -10.42 -9.63
C GLU A 433 -6.92 -11.37 -10.73
N THR A 434 -6.01 -12.00 -11.47
CA THR A 434 -6.43 -12.92 -12.54
C THR A 434 -7.06 -14.21 -11.99
N GLY A 435 -7.74 -14.96 -12.86
CA GLY A 435 -8.50 -16.17 -12.52
C GLY A 435 -10.01 -15.94 -12.31
N ILE A 436 -10.58 -14.97 -13.04
CA ILE A 436 -11.99 -14.50 -13.04
C ILE A 436 -12.51 -13.87 -11.72
N GLY A 437 -11.67 -13.09 -11.05
CA GLY A 437 -12.04 -12.30 -9.86
C GLY A 437 -11.65 -10.80 -9.82
N VAL A 438 -10.73 -10.26 -10.64
CA VAL A 438 -10.44 -8.81 -10.58
C VAL A 438 -11.48 -7.89 -11.21
N HIS A 439 -11.58 -6.79 -10.48
CA HIS A 439 -11.87 -5.41 -10.81
C HIS A 439 -10.74 -4.67 -11.57
N GLU A 440 -11.07 -4.06 -12.71
CA GLU A 440 -10.13 -3.42 -13.64
C GLU A 440 -9.60 -2.05 -13.17
N GLY A 441 -8.29 -1.98 -12.90
CA GLY A 441 -7.52 -0.74 -12.88
C GLY A 441 -6.52 -0.71 -14.04
N ASN A 442 -6.93 -0.22 -15.22
CA ASN A 442 -6.00 -0.03 -16.35
C ASN A 442 -4.76 0.75 -15.90
N ALA A 443 -3.58 0.35 -16.34
CA ALA A 443 -2.36 1.09 -16.05
C ALA A 443 -1.48 1.11 -17.28
N VAL A 444 -1.57 2.21 -18.03
CA VAL A 444 -0.76 2.41 -19.23
C VAL A 444 -0.04 3.74 -19.19
N GLY A 445 1.30 3.69 -19.22
CA GLY A 445 2.14 4.89 -19.27
C GLY A 445 2.13 5.73 -17.99
N ILE A 446 2.05 5.08 -16.82
CA ILE A 446 2.21 5.71 -15.51
C ILE A 446 3.70 5.77 -15.16
N LYS A 447 4.16 6.91 -14.64
CA LYS A 447 5.51 7.11 -14.14
C LYS A 447 5.54 7.15 -12.61
N VAL A 448 6.40 6.35 -11.99
CA VAL A 448 6.66 6.37 -10.54
C VAL A 448 8.15 6.63 -10.33
N SER A 449 8.49 7.82 -9.84
CA SER A 449 9.89 8.24 -9.75
C SER A 449 10.31 9.02 -8.52
N HIS A 450 11.59 8.94 -8.18
CA HIS A 450 12.18 9.75 -7.10
C HIS A 450 11.50 9.58 -5.74
N ASN A 451 10.86 8.43 -5.48
CA ASN A 451 10.18 8.20 -4.20
C ASN A 451 11.12 7.52 -3.20
N LEU A 452 10.88 7.73 -1.91
CA LEU A 452 11.60 7.10 -0.81
C LEU A 452 10.64 6.29 0.05
N VAL A 453 10.88 4.98 0.18
CA VAL A 453 10.02 4.06 0.94
C VAL A 453 10.82 3.34 2.00
N HIS A 454 10.36 3.39 3.26
CA HIS A 454 10.89 2.53 4.33
C HIS A 454 9.88 2.27 5.45
N ASN A 455 10.25 1.39 6.37
CA ASN A 455 9.41 0.99 7.51
C ASN A 455 8.05 0.47 7.04
N ALA A 456 8.08 -0.53 6.16
CA ALA A 456 6.90 -1.12 5.52
C ALA A 456 6.68 -2.57 5.96
N PRO A 457 5.43 -3.01 6.19
CA PRO A 457 5.15 -4.38 6.63
C PRO A 457 5.34 -5.41 5.50
N HIS A 458 5.16 -5.00 4.23
CA HIS A 458 5.11 -5.85 3.04
C HIS A 458 5.88 -5.21 1.86
N ALA A 459 5.29 -5.13 0.65
CA ALA A 459 5.88 -4.56 -0.56
C ALA A 459 5.97 -3.02 -0.52
N ALA A 460 6.94 -2.45 -1.23
CA ALA A 460 7.00 -1.00 -1.45
C ALA A 460 6.16 -0.57 -2.66
N PHE A 461 6.31 -1.25 -3.78
CA PHE A 461 5.60 -0.99 -5.02
C PHE A 461 4.94 -2.28 -5.52
N ILE A 462 3.66 -2.22 -5.84
CA ILE A 462 2.96 -3.26 -6.59
C ILE A 462 2.56 -2.67 -7.94
N TYR A 463 2.84 -3.37 -9.03
CA TYR A 463 2.54 -2.87 -10.37
C TYR A 463 2.09 -3.97 -11.33
N GLY A 464 1.39 -3.54 -12.38
CA GLY A 464 1.02 -4.37 -13.53
C GLY A 464 0.81 -3.48 -14.76
N GLY A 465 0.03 -3.94 -15.73
CA GLY A 465 -0.33 -3.14 -16.91
C GLY A 465 0.80 -3.05 -17.94
N ASN A 466 0.88 -1.94 -18.67
CA ASN A 466 1.77 -1.80 -19.83
C ASN A 466 2.50 -0.46 -19.82
N LEU A 467 3.74 -0.44 -20.32
CA LEU A 467 4.46 0.82 -20.60
C LEU A 467 4.70 1.71 -19.37
N ASN A 468 4.59 1.16 -18.17
CA ASN A 468 4.81 1.91 -16.94
C ASN A 468 6.32 2.04 -16.68
N VAL A 469 6.74 3.14 -16.05
CA VAL A 469 8.15 3.41 -15.75
C VAL A 469 8.31 3.62 -14.26
N LEU A 470 9.12 2.77 -13.64
CA LEU A 470 9.50 2.86 -12.22
C LEU A 470 11.01 3.15 -12.15
N GLU A 471 11.37 4.40 -11.84
CA GLU A 471 12.77 4.85 -11.90
C GLU A 471 13.20 5.78 -10.78
N TYR A 472 14.48 5.72 -10.39
CA TYR A 472 15.06 6.59 -9.35
C TYR A 472 14.38 6.48 -7.99
N ASN A 473 13.68 5.39 -7.69
CA ASN A 473 13.11 5.19 -6.36
C ASN A 473 14.15 4.57 -5.42
N GLU A 474 14.06 4.90 -4.13
CA GLU A 474 14.87 4.33 -3.06
C GLU A 474 13.98 3.54 -2.09
N VAL A 475 14.36 2.28 -1.80
CA VAL A 475 13.61 1.39 -0.92
C VAL A 475 14.53 0.67 0.06
N PHE A 476 14.18 0.71 1.34
CA PHE A 476 14.85 -0.08 2.38
C PHE A 476 13.92 -0.40 3.55
N ASP A 477 14.31 -1.36 4.40
CA ASP A 477 13.56 -1.73 5.61
C ASP A 477 12.06 -2.02 5.35
N ILE A 478 11.81 -2.94 4.42
CA ILE A 478 10.48 -3.45 4.09
C ILE A 478 10.33 -4.92 4.49
N ALA A 479 9.16 -5.52 4.24
CA ALA A 479 8.83 -6.88 4.65
C ALA A 479 9.01 -7.13 6.16
N ARG A 480 8.72 -6.12 6.98
CA ARG A 480 8.88 -6.18 8.45
C ARG A 480 7.92 -7.15 9.12
N LYS A 481 6.77 -7.45 8.50
CA LYS A 481 5.73 -8.34 9.05
C LYS A 481 5.55 -9.62 8.24
N THR A 482 5.68 -9.55 6.92
CA THR A 482 5.43 -10.68 6.01
C THR A 482 6.72 -11.20 5.36
N GLY A 483 6.60 -12.12 4.40
CA GLY A 483 7.65 -12.50 3.44
C GLY A 483 7.04 -12.86 2.08
N ASP A 484 7.80 -13.54 1.21
CA ASP A 484 7.45 -13.83 -0.20
C ASP A 484 6.96 -12.58 -0.96
N VAL A 485 7.80 -11.55 -0.95
CA VAL A 485 7.44 -10.22 -1.45
C VAL A 485 8.66 -9.52 -2.06
N GLY A 486 8.42 -8.56 -2.95
CA GLY A 486 9.44 -7.71 -3.57
C GLY A 486 9.36 -6.25 -3.11
N ALA A 487 10.46 -5.51 -3.19
CA ALA A 487 10.39 -4.05 -3.18
C ALA A 487 9.58 -3.55 -4.38
N PHE A 488 9.83 -4.14 -5.55
CA PHE A 488 8.97 -4.07 -6.72
C PHE A 488 8.33 -5.44 -6.92
N TYR A 489 7.01 -5.52 -6.83
CA TYR A 489 6.26 -6.76 -6.92
C TYR A 489 5.22 -6.69 -8.05
N ALA A 490 5.29 -7.64 -8.97
CA ALA A 490 4.32 -7.83 -10.05
C ALA A 490 3.97 -9.31 -10.16
N ARG A 491 2.78 -9.63 -10.65
CA ARG A 491 2.25 -11.00 -10.60
C ARG A 491 1.25 -11.26 -11.72
N TRP A 492 1.22 -12.48 -12.24
CA TRP A 492 0.04 -13.06 -12.91
C TRP A 492 -0.48 -12.30 -14.14
N ASP A 493 0.39 -11.79 -15.01
CA ASP A 493 -0.05 -11.13 -16.24
C ASP A 493 0.93 -11.31 -17.41
N TRP A 494 0.64 -12.26 -18.31
CA TRP A 494 1.40 -12.50 -19.54
C TRP A 494 1.25 -11.39 -20.60
N THR A 495 0.22 -10.56 -20.46
CA THR A 495 -0.06 -9.39 -21.31
C THR A 495 0.56 -8.11 -20.74
N SER A 496 1.12 -8.16 -19.52
CA SER A 496 1.93 -7.07 -18.99
C SER A 496 3.20 -6.97 -19.81
N ARG A 497 3.40 -5.85 -20.50
CA ARG A 497 4.49 -5.69 -21.47
C ARG A 497 5.00 -4.27 -21.54
N GLY A 498 6.32 -4.16 -21.67
CA GLY A 498 7.01 -2.90 -21.90
C GLY A 498 7.11 -2.02 -20.66
N ASN A 499 6.87 -2.56 -19.46
CA ASN A 499 7.20 -1.83 -18.25
C ASN A 499 8.73 -1.78 -18.10
N VAL A 500 9.20 -0.71 -17.46
CA VAL A 500 10.62 -0.45 -17.25
C VAL A 500 10.84 -0.23 -15.76
N VAL A 501 11.68 -1.07 -15.16
CA VAL A 501 12.17 -0.91 -13.78
C VAL A 501 13.65 -0.61 -13.86
N ARG A 502 14.03 0.66 -13.69
CA ARG A 502 15.43 1.09 -13.92
C ARG A 502 15.95 2.10 -12.93
N ASN A 503 17.28 2.15 -12.77
CA ASN A 503 17.92 3.20 -11.97
C ASN A 503 17.33 3.34 -10.56
N ASN A 504 16.83 2.26 -9.96
CA ASN A 504 16.34 2.27 -8.58
C ASN A 504 17.44 1.81 -7.63
N PHE A 505 17.35 2.25 -6.38
CA PHE A 505 18.23 1.81 -5.30
C PHE A 505 17.45 1.04 -4.24
N ILE A 506 17.69 -0.27 -4.17
CA ILE A 506 17.04 -1.15 -3.20
C ILE A 506 18.09 -1.68 -2.25
N HIS A 507 17.95 -1.42 -0.95
CA HIS A 507 18.97 -1.83 0.00
C HIS A 507 18.45 -2.23 1.38
N HIS A 508 19.18 -3.07 2.10
CA HIS A 508 18.82 -3.46 3.48
C HIS A 508 17.41 -4.05 3.55
N VAL A 509 17.12 -5.00 2.66
CA VAL A 509 15.85 -5.72 2.57
C VAL A 509 16.08 -7.23 2.68
N PRO A 510 16.74 -7.72 3.75
CA PRO A 510 17.24 -9.10 3.82
C PRO A 510 16.14 -10.18 3.79
N ARG A 511 14.87 -9.79 4.01
CA ARG A 511 13.69 -10.65 3.99
C ARG A 511 12.82 -10.53 2.73
N ALA A 512 13.16 -9.60 1.83
CA ALA A 512 12.44 -9.37 0.60
C ALA A 512 13.33 -9.59 -0.62
N ASN A 513 12.70 -9.88 -1.74
CA ASN A 513 13.34 -9.78 -3.04
C ASN A 513 13.42 -8.30 -3.44
N ALA A 514 14.40 -7.89 -4.24
CA ALA A 514 14.40 -6.50 -4.69
C ALA A 514 13.36 -6.29 -5.80
N ILE A 515 13.41 -7.11 -6.85
CA ILE A 515 12.46 -7.05 -7.98
C ILE A 515 11.88 -8.45 -8.18
N TYR A 516 10.57 -8.59 -8.05
CA TYR A 516 9.90 -9.88 -8.02
C TYR A 516 8.77 -9.93 -9.04
N GLY A 517 9.06 -10.52 -10.20
CA GLY A 517 8.04 -10.97 -11.15
C GLY A 517 7.53 -12.34 -10.72
N ASP A 518 6.47 -12.34 -9.93
CA ASP A 518 5.87 -13.53 -9.36
C ASP A 518 4.86 -14.18 -10.32
N ASP A 519 4.62 -15.47 -10.12
CA ASP A 519 3.66 -16.30 -10.83
C ASP A 519 3.41 -15.93 -12.31
N GLY A 520 4.42 -16.16 -13.16
CA GLY A 520 4.29 -15.99 -14.60
C GLY A 520 4.34 -14.55 -15.10
N HIS A 521 4.51 -13.53 -14.25
CA HIS A 521 4.64 -12.13 -14.69
C HIS A 521 5.67 -11.96 -15.81
N ALA A 522 5.33 -11.14 -16.81
CA ALA A 522 6.06 -11.09 -18.07
C ALA A 522 6.43 -9.65 -18.48
N GLY A 523 7.37 -9.56 -19.43
CA GLY A 523 7.50 -8.38 -20.29
C GLY A 523 8.25 -7.18 -19.74
N ASP A 524 8.91 -7.33 -18.59
CA ASP A 524 9.61 -6.22 -17.95
C ASP A 524 11.04 -6.05 -18.48
N SER A 525 11.45 -4.79 -18.65
CA SER A 525 12.86 -4.42 -18.85
C SER A 525 13.44 -3.92 -17.53
N ILE A 526 14.39 -4.66 -16.98
CA ILE A 526 14.97 -4.44 -15.66
C ILE A 526 16.46 -4.12 -15.83
N TYR A 527 16.84 -2.85 -15.68
CA TYR A 527 18.24 -2.45 -15.91
C TYR A 527 18.74 -1.28 -15.08
N ASN A 528 20.07 -1.23 -14.90
CA ASN A 528 20.74 -0.18 -14.14
C ASN A 528 20.20 0.01 -12.70
N ASN A 529 19.59 -1.01 -12.10
CA ASN A 529 19.22 -0.96 -10.69
C ASN A 529 20.43 -1.33 -9.82
N VAL A 530 20.51 -0.73 -8.64
CA VAL A 530 21.50 -1.05 -7.60
C VAL A 530 20.77 -1.75 -6.46
N VAL A 531 21.14 -3.00 -6.22
CA VAL A 531 20.56 -3.84 -5.17
C VAL A 531 21.62 -4.22 -4.16
N TYR A 532 21.34 -4.02 -2.87
CA TYR A 532 22.30 -4.27 -1.80
C TYR A 532 21.65 -4.95 -0.57
N ARG A 533 22.18 -6.09 -0.10
CA ARG A 533 21.62 -6.84 1.05
C ARG A 533 20.13 -7.16 0.89
N ALA A 534 19.78 -7.79 -0.22
CA ALA A 534 18.45 -8.38 -0.46
C ALA A 534 18.46 -9.89 -0.21
N LEU A 535 17.28 -10.52 -0.11
CA LEU A 535 17.17 -11.98 -0.11
C LEU A 535 17.61 -12.54 -1.47
N VAL A 536 16.88 -12.16 -2.52
CA VAL A 536 17.25 -12.33 -3.92
C VAL A 536 17.22 -10.95 -4.58
N GLY A 537 18.12 -10.69 -5.51
CA GLY A 537 18.07 -9.46 -6.30
C GLY A 537 16.82 -9.41 -7.17
N THR A 538 16.82 -10.16 -8.26
CA THR A 538 15.66 -10.25 -9.17
C THR A 538 15.14 -11.67 -9.28
N ILE A 539 13.81 -11.86 -9.28
CA ILE A 539 13.16 -13.16 -9.49
C ILE A 539 12.29 -13.13 -10.74
N ILE A 540 12.46 -14.16 -11.58
CA ILE A 540 11.54 -14.56 -12.65
C ILE A 540 10.82 -15.84 -12.21
N GLY A 541 9.59 -15.70 -11.69
CA GLY A 541 8.75 -16.78 -11.21
C GLY A 541 8.01 -17.53 -12.32
N GLY A 542 8.75 -18.17 -13.24
CA GLY A 542 8.18 -18.88 -14.39
C GLY A 542 7.58 -17.98 -15.48
N GLY A 543 7.90 -16.69 -15.44
CA GLY A 543 7.43 -15.70 -16.42
C GLY A 543 8.22 -15.69 -17.73
N HIS A 544 7.77 -14.84 -18.66
CA HIS A 544 8.29 -14.80 -20.04
C HIS A 544 8.72 -13.39 -20.45
N TYR A 545 9.66 -13.28 -21.39
CA TYR A 545 10.10 -12.02 -22.00
C TYR A 545 10.55 -10.95 -20.99
N ASN A 546 11.19 -11.37 -19.90
CA ASN A 546 11.81 -10.46 -18.95
C ASN A 546 13.29 -10.26 -19.32
N TYR A 547 13.72 -9.01 -19.40
CA TYR A 547 15.07 -8.64 -19.82
C TYR A 547 15.81 -7.99 -18.65
N ILE A 548 16.75 -8.72 -18.06
CA ILE A 548 17.51 -8.32 -16.88
C ILE A 548 18.95 -8.03 -17.31
N SER A 549 19.30 -6.76 -17.43
CA SER A 549 20.65 -6.38 -17.84
C SER A 549 21.23 -5.19 -17.11
N HIS A 550 22.56 -5.12 -17.06
CA HIS A 550 23.29 -3.98 -16.51
C HIS A 550 22.99 -3.61 -15.05
N ASN A 551 22.33 -4.48 -14.27
CA ASN A 551 22.08 -4.25 -12.86
C ASN A 551 23.32 -4.58 -12.02
N LEU A 552 23.42 -3.94 -10.85
CA LEU A 552 24.40 -4.27 -9.83
C LEU A 552 23.70 -4.93 -8.65
N TYR A 553 24.11 -6.14 -8.32
CA TYR A 553 23.64 -6.88 -7.15
C TYR A 553 24.81 -7.12 -6.20
N ALA A 554 24.69 -6.65 -4.96
CA ALA A 554 25.74 -6.75 -3.96
C ALA A 554 25.21 -7.38 -2.66
N GLY A 555 25.85 -8.46 -2.20
CA GLY A 555 25.52 -9.09 -0.93
C GLY A 555 24.12 -9.71 -0.86
N CYS A 556 23.58 -10.21 -1.98
CA CYS A 556 22.34 -10.97 -1.95
C CYS A 556 22.54 -12.32 -1.24
N THR A 557 21.69 -12.62 -0.26
CA THR A 557 21.89 -13.77 0.65
C THR A 557 21.55 -15.12 0.02
N THR A 558 20.73 -15.13 -1.04
CA THR A 558 20.40 -16.33 -1.82
C THR A 558 20.99 -16.28 -3.22
N ALA A 559 20.62 -15.30 -4.04
CA ALA A 559 21.11 -15.15 -5.41
C ALA A 559 21.00 -13.70 -5.90
N ALA A 560 21.83 -13.30 -6.86
CA ALA A 560 21.64 -12.02 -7.55
C ALA A 560 20.40 -12.07 -8.45
N VAL A 561 20.25 -13.13 -9.24
CA VAL A 561 19.04 -13.39 -10.05
C VAL A 561 18.59 -14.83 -9.83
N SER A 562 17.29 -15.06 -9.64
CA SER A 562 16.68 -16.40 -9.65
C SER A 562 15.69 -16.51 -10.79
N ILE A 563 15.72 -17.63 -11.51
CA ILE A 563 14.74 -18.01 -12.52
C ILE A 563 14.25 -19.42 -12.21
N ASP A 564 12.94 -19.62 -12.23
CA ASP A 564 12.34 -20.92 -11.95
C ASP A 564 11.40 -21.40 -13.06
N ALA A 565 11.18 -22.72 -13.09
CA ALA A 565 10.26 -23.39 -14.01
C ALA A 565 8.96 -23.81 -13.32
N ARG A 566 8.44 -22.98 -12.38
CA ARG A 566 7.24 -23.31 -11.60
C ARG A 566 6.00 -23.57 -12.46
N GLY A 567 5.97 -23.05 -13.68
CA GLY A 567 4.85 -23.21 -14.61
C GLY A 567 4.51 -24.67 -14.93
N LYS A 568 5.49 -25.58 -14.92
CA LYS A 568 5.26 -27.03 -15.11
C LYS A 568 4.32 -27.63 -14.08
N GLN A 569 4.53 -27.21 -12.83
CA GLN A 569 3.84 -27.70 -11.66
C GLN A 569 2.52 -26.96 -11.47
N ARG A 570 2.51 -25.66 -11.75
CA ARG A 570 1.32 -24.82 -11.62
C ARG A 570 0.43 -24.79 -12.87
N ASN A 571 0.61 -25.73 -13.80
CA ASN A 571 -0.22 -25.91 -14.98
C ASN A 571 -0.35 -24.64 -15.84
N TYR A 572 0.77 -23.99 -16.16
CA TYR A 572 0.79 -22.82 -17.04
C TYR A 572 0.59 -23.29 -18.49
N ASN A 573 -0.56 -22.96 -19.07
CA ASN A 573 -0.88 -23.28 -20.46
C ASN A 573 -2.02 -22.39 -20.97
N ALA A 574 -2.26 -22.39 -22.29
CA ALA A 574 -3.29 -21.57 -22.93
C ALA A 574 -4.74 -21.91 -22.53
N GLY A 575 -4.97 -23.11 -21.99
CA GLY A 575 -6.25 -23.54 -21.44
C GLY A 575 -6.48 -23.11 -19.99
N ASN A 576 -5.46 -22.61 -19.29
CA ASN A 576 -5.58 -22.14 -17.91
C ASN A 576 -6.13 -20.71 -17.89
N PRO A 577 -7.35 -20.48 -17.35
CA PRO A 577 -7.97 -19.15 -17.34
C PRO A 577 -7.16 -18.11 -16.54
N ASP A 578 -6.41 -18.51 -15.52
CA ASP A 578 -5.60 -17.59 -14.69
C ASP A 578 -4.54 -16.83 -15.50
N PHE A 579 -4.12 -17.39 -16.64
CA PHE A 579 -3.08 -16.83 -17.51
C PHE A 579 -3.60 -16.39 -18.88
N ALA A 580 -4.55 -17.14 -19.45
CA ALA A 580 -5.03 -16.90 -20.82
C ALA A 580 -6.17 -15.89 -20.91
N ASP A 581 -6.93 -15.64 -19.83
CA ASP A 581 -8.16 -14.85 -19.91
C ASP A 581 -7.90 -13.37 -20.24
N LEU A 582 -6.78 -12.80 -19.78
CA LEU A 582 -6.43 -11.41 -20.09
C LEU A 582 -6.22 -11.17 -21.59
N PHE A 583 -5.71 -12.16 -22.34
CA PHE A 583 -5.61 -12.07 -23.80
C PHE A 583 -7.00 -11.94 -24.45
N ARG A 584 -7.99 -12.69 -23.94
CA ARG A 584 -9.37 -12.62 -24.43
C ARG A 584 -10.05 -11.33 -23.99
N LEU A 585 -9.87 -10.91 -22.73
CA LEU A 585 -10.47 -9.71 -22.15
C LEU A 585 -10.04 -8.44 -22.90
N PHE A 586 -8.74 -8.27 -23.13
CA PHE A 586 -8.22 -7.11 -23.88
C PHE A 586 -8.41 -7.24 -25.39
N ARG A 587 -8.90 -8.39 -25.86
CA ARG A 587 -9.13 -8.70 -27.28
C ARG A 587 -7.92 -8.32 -28.12
N ILE A 588 -6.72 -8.71 -27.68
CA ILE A 588 -5.44 -8.34 -28.30
C ILE A 588 -5.53 -8.63 -29.80
N PRO A 589 -5.73 -7.63 -30.66
CA PRO A 589 -5.98 -7.87 -32.08
C PRO A 589 -4.65 -8.18 -32.76
N GLU A 590 -4.70 -8.98 -33.84
CA GLU A 590 -3.58 -9.02 -34.79
C GLU A 590 -3.30 -7.56 -35.26
N GLY A 591 -2.07 -7.08 -35.04
CA GLY A 591 -1.66 -5.71 -35.42
C GLY A 591 -1.18 -4.83 -34.27
N THR A 592 -2.08 -4.04 -33.63
CA THR A 592 -1.71 -2.90 -32.75
C THR A 592 -0.68 -3.27 -31.69
N TRP A 593 -0.88 -4.42 -31.03
CA TRP A 593 0.04 -4.92 -30.02
C TRP A 593 1.29 -5.55 -30.64
N ASP A 594 1.18 -6.30 -31.74
CA ASP A 594 2.33 -6.92 -32.42
C ASP A 594 3.35 -5.91 -32.93
N ASN A 595 2.90 -4.73 -33.37
CA ASN A 595 3.78 -3.64 -33.78
C ASN A 595 4.72 -3.19 -32.65
N ARG A 596 4.27 -3.34 -31.40
CA ARG A 596 5.03 -2.93 -30.21
C ARG A 596 5.66 -4.10 -29.47
N PHE A 597 5.00 -5.25 -29.48
CA PHE A 597 5.38 -6.50 -28.83
C PHE A 597 5.24 -7.65 -29.85
N PRO A 598 6.23 -7.83 -30.73
CA PRO A 598 6.13 -8.80 -31.82
C PRO A 598 5.78 -10.22 -31.34
N GLY A 599 4.76 -10.83 -31.94
CA GLY A 599 4.32 -12.19 -31.66
C GLY A 599 3.39 -12.33 -30.45
N ILE A 600 2.92 -11.23 -29.87
CA ILE A 600 2.03 -11.30 -28.70
C ILE A 600 0.62 -11.79 -29.05
N SER A 601 0.12 -11.51 -30.26
CA SER A 601 -1.21 -11.99 -30.69
C SER A 601 -1.26 -13.52 -30.81
N THR A 602 -0.14 -14.16 -31.14
CA THR A 602 0.00 -15.61 -31.27
C THR A 602 0.69 -16.26 -30.07
N PHE A 603 0.96 -15.51 -28.99
CA PHE A 603 1.72 -16.02 -27.85
C PHE A 603 1.09 -17.28 -27.21
N LEU A 604 -0.24 -17.36 -27.14
CA LEU A 604 -0.93 -18.53 -26.59
C LEU A 604 -0.78 -19.81 -27.45
N GLU A 605 -0.31 -19.68 -28.70
CA GLU A 605 0.00 -20.82 -29.58
C GLU A 605 1.43 -21.33 -29.37
N CYS A 606 2.24 -20.61 -28.59
CA CYS A 606 3.62 -20.97 -28.35
C CYS A 606 3.70 -22.34 -27.65
N PRO A 607 4.52 -23.29 -28.14
CA PRO A 607 4.73 -24.53 -27.42
C PRO A 607 5.42 -24.26 -26.08
N HIS A 608 5.19 -25.12 -25.10
CA HIS A 608 5.86 -25.08 -23.80
C HIS A 608 5.64 -23.79 -22.99
N LEU A 609 4.39 -23.28 -22.93
CA LEU A 609 4.02 -22.15 -22.06
C LEU A 609 4.31 -22.41 -20.57
N GLU A 610 4.48 -23.66 -20.18
CA GLU A 610 4.89 -24.04 -18.83
C GLU A 610 6.36 -23.71 -18.48
N LEU A 611 7.16 -23.36 -19.50
CA LEU A 611 8.58 -23.03 -19.36
C LEU A 611 8.83 -21.54 -19.52
N PRO A 612 9.81 -20.97 -18.80
CA PRO A 612 10.19 -19.57 -18.97
C PRO A 612 10.74 -19.31 -20.37
N GLN A 613 10.06 -18.43 -21.12
CA GLN A 613 10.32 -18.21 -22.55
C GLN A 613 10.90 -16.83 -22.80
N GLU A 614 11.88 -16.74 -23.69
CA GLU A 614 12.45 -15.49 -24.22
C GLU A 614 12.92 -14.50 -23.12
N ASN A 615 13.30 -15.02 -21.95
CA ASN A 615 13.93 -14.21 -20.93
C ASN A 615 15.42 -14.03 -21.26
N GLU A 616 15.99 -12.88 -20.94
CA GLU A 616 17.43 -12.63 -21.05
C GLU A 616 18.04 -12.14 -19.74
N ILE A 617 19.16 -12.75 -19.32
CA ILE A 617 19.94 -12.34 -18.16
C ILE A 617 21.40 -12.13 -18.57
N SER A 618 21.82 -10.89 -18.76
CA SER A 618 23.14 -10.54 -19.33
C SER A 618 23.70 -9.23 -18.79
N ASP A 619 25.02 -9.05 -18.82
CA ASP A 619 25.72 -7.79 -18.54
C ASP A 619 25.51 -7.22 -17.13
N ASN A 620 25.05 -8.05 -16.19
CA ASN A 620 24.91 -7.68 -14.78
C ASN A 620 26.25 -7.85 -14.03
N ILE A 621 26.40 -7.10 -12.93
CA ILE A 621 27.51 -7.24 -11.99
C ILE A 621 26.97 -7.86 -10.70
N PHE A 622 27.58 -8.96 -10.26
CA PHE A 622 27.28 -9.65 -9.00
C PHE A 622 28.48 -9.51 -8.08
N ILE A 623 28.30 -8.90 -6.91
CA ILE A 623 29.35 -8.68 -5.92
C ILE A 623 28.96 -9.45 -4.66
N ASP A 624 29.79 -10.39 -4.23
CA ASP A 624 29.62 -11.13 -2.96
C ASP A 624 28.19 -11.70 -2.76
N CYS A 625 27.52 -12.08 -3.85
CA CYS A 625 26.24 -12.78 -3.80
C CYS A 625 26.51 -14.27 -3.62
N LYS A 626 25.68 -14.96 -2.83
CA LYS A 626 25.83 -16.41 -2.59
C LYS A 626 25.82 -17.21 -3.90
N GLU A 627 24.99 -16.79 -4.85
CA GLU A 627 24.93 -17.31 -6.21
C GLU A 627 24.69 -16.13 -7.18
N GLY A 628 25.25 -16.20 -8.39
CA GLY A 628 25.00 -15.21 -9.43
C GLY A 628 23.61 -15.37 -10.03
N VAL A 629 23.47 -16.34 -10.94
CA VAL A 629 22.18 -16.75 -11.50
C VAL A 629 21.82 -18.12 -10.96
N ARG A 630 20.74 -18.19 -10.18
CA ARG A 630 20.16 -19.43 -9.65
C ARG A 630 19.05 -19.93 -10.55
N LYS A 631 19.09 -21.22 -10.88
CA LYS A 631 18.05 -21.91 -11.65
C LYS A 631 17.29 -22.89 -10.76
N GLU A 632 15.97 -22.75 -10.69
CA GLU A 632 15.12 -23.68 -9.93
C GLU A 632 14.27 -24.52 -10.90
N GLY A 633 14.85 -25.65 -11.29
CA GLY A 633 14.31 -26.56 -12.30
C GLY A 633 15.42 -27.48 -12.82
N GLN A 634 15.11 -28.25 -13.86
CA GLN A 634 16.11 -28.96 -14.66
C GLN A 634 16.73 -28.01 -15.67
N GLU A 635 17.97 -28.24 -16.08
CA GLU A 635 18.68 -27.35 -17.02
C GLU A 635 17.91 -27.14 -18.33
N ASP A 636 17.32 -28.21 -18.86
CA ASP A 636 16.52 -28.17 -20.10
C ASP A 636 15.22 -27.35 -19.98
N ASP A 637 14.75 -27.07 -18.76
CA ASP A 637 13.57 -26.22 -18.55
C ASP A 637 13.83 -24.77 -18.99
N PHE A 638 15.10 -24.36 -19.03
CA PHE A 638 15.51 -22.99 -19.35
C PHE A 638 16.01 -22.84 -20.80
N ARG A 639 15.81 -23.85 -21.66
CA ARG A 639 16.30 -23.87 -23.05
C ARG A 639 15.79 -22.73 -23.95
N TYR A 640 14.67 -22.11 -23.57
CA TYR A 640 14.07 -20.95 -24.24
C TYR A 640 14.46 -19.60 -23.60
N SER A 641 15.28 -19.63 -22.55
CA SER A 641 15.79 -18.43 -21.89
C SER A 641 17.30 -18.31 -22.12
N ARG A 642 17.78 -17.09 -22.34
CA ARG A 642 19.20 -16.80 -22.60
C ARG A 642 19.87 -16.28 -21.33
N ILE A 643 20.83 -17.04 -20.82
CA ILE A 643 21.73 -16.56 -19.76
C ILE A 643 23.06 -16.22 -20.39
N GLY A 644 23.31 -14.92 -20.54
CA GLY A 644 24.51 -14.36 -21.15
C GLY A 644 25.68 -14.23 -20.18
N LYS A 645 26.69 -13.45 -20.58
CA LYS A 645 27.84 -13.15 -19.72
C LYS A 645 27.41 -12.20 -18.61
N ASN A 646 27.75 -12.53 -17.37
CA ASN A 646 27.57 -11.67 -16.20
C ASN A 646 28.90 -11.61 -15.44
N ASN A 647 29.21 -10.49 -14.80
CA ASN A 647 30.47 -10.27 -14.12
C ASN A 647 30.35 -10.59 -12.63
N CYS A 648 30.97 -11.67 -12.17
CA CYS A 648 31.00 -12.06 -10.76
C CYS A 648 32.29 -11.53 -10.11
N LEU A 649 32.15 -10.59 -9.19
CA LEU A 649 33.23 -10.02 -8.39
C LEU A 649 33.14 -10.57 -6.96
N GLN A 650 34.30 -10.82 -6.36
CA GLN A 650 34.45 -11.15 -4.95
C GLN A 650 35.37 -10.11 -4.34
N LEU A 651 34.92 -9.41 -3.29
CA LEU A 651 35.71 -8.37 -2.65
C LEU A 651 36.28 -8.87 -1.31
N PRO A 652 37.56 -8.60 -1.02
CA PRO A 652 38.13 -8.91 0.28
C PRO A 652 37.53 -7.97 1.33
N ALA A 653 36.70 -8.53 2.22
CA ALA A 653 36.03 -7.86 3.34
C ALA A 653 35.12 -6.68 2.92
N PRO A 654 33.88 -6.96 2.47
CA PRO A 654 32.91 -5.93 2.13
C PRO A 654 32.36 -5.23 3.39
N ASP A 655 33.06 -4.19 3.87
CA ASP A 655 32.54 -3.32 4.94
C ASP A 655 31.63 -2.23 4.34
N PHE A 656 30.52 -2.68 3.78
CA PHE A 656 29.49 -1.84 3.16
C PHE A 656 28.48 -1.37 4.23
N ASP A 657 28.87 -0.47 5.11
CA ASP A 657 27.92 0.17 6.03
C ASP A 657 27.11 1.25 5.31
N GLY A 658 25.80 1.37 5.61
CA GLY A 658 24.78 1.96 4.73
C GLY A 658 24.96 3.43 4.27
N VAL A 659 25.86 4.21 4.86
CA VAL A 659 26.22 5.58 4.42
C VAL A 659 27.45 5.57 3.49
N ILE A 660 28.14 4.44 3.41
CA ILE A 660 29.40 4.23 2.69
C ILE A 660 29.16 3.48 1.37
N LEU A 661 28.04 2.77 1.15
CA LEU A 661 27.84 2.00 -0.10
C LEU A 661 28.16 2.81 -1.37
N HIS A 662 27.70 4.06 -1.47
CA HIS A 662 28.07 4.93 -2.61
C HIS A 662 29.59 5.17 -2.71
N LYS A 663 30.25 5.46 -1.57
CA LYS A 663 31.71 5.65 -1.49
C LYS A 663 32.48 4.36 -1.75
N ASP A 664 31.97 3.22 -1.33
CA ASP A 664 32.61 1.91 -1.51
C ASP A 664 32.47 1.43 -2.94
N LEU A 665 31.29 1.56 -3.55
CA LEU A 665 31.07 1.25 -4.97
C LEU A 665 31.96 2.12 -5.88
N LYS A 666 32.30 3.35 -5.48
CA LYS A 666 33.27 4.19 -6.20
C LYS A 666 34.70 3.65 -6.21
N ARG A 667 35.06 2.77 -5.26
CA ARG A 667 36.38 2.14 -5.22
C ARG A 667 36.48 0.95 -6.18
N ILE A 668 35.38 0.55 -6.81
CA ILE A 668 35.31 -0.58 -7.74
C ILE A 668 35.24 0.00 -9.17
N PRO A 669 36.34 0.00 -9.93
CA PRO A 669 36.40 0.64 -11.25
C PRO A 669 35.32 0.18 -12.23
N GLU A 670 34.86 -1.08 -12.11
CA GLU A 670 33.85 -1.71 -12.96
C GLU A 670 32.42 -1.21 -12.70
N VAL A 671 32.15 -0.60 -11.55
CA VAL A 671 30.79 -0.24 -11.12
C VAL A 671 30.37 1.15 -11.58
N GLN A 672 31.25 2.16 -11.47
CA GLN A 672 30.94 3.56 -11.87
C GLN A 672 29.53 4.01 -11.40
N PRO A 673 29.27 4.07 -10.07
CA PRO A 673 27.93 4.15 -9.51
C PRO A 673 27.16 5.44 -9.86
N ASP A 674 27.86 6.52 -10.23
CA ASP A 674 27.22 7.77 -10.66
C ASP A 674 27.00 7.81 -12.18
N GLU A 675 27.99 7.36 -12.96
CA GLU A 675 27.98 7.44 -14.42
C GLU A 675 27.07 6.38 -15.06
N ARG A 676 27.06 5.16 -14.51
CA ARG A 676 26.29 4.03 -15.04
C ARG A 676 24.92 3.90 -14.40
N TYR A 677 24.85 4.11 -13.08
CA TYR A 677 23.65 3.81 -12.29
C TYR A 677 22.88 5.05 -11.86
N GLU A 678 23.48 6.24 -11.97
CA GLU A 678 22.89 7.52 -11.55
C GLU A 678 22.42 7.51 -10.08
N LEU A 679 23.14 6.78 -9.22
CA LEU A 679 22.71 6.45 -7.85
C LEU A 679 22.38 7.69 -6.99
N LYS A 680 23.03 8.84 -7.22
CA LYS A 680 22.73 10.10 -6.54
C LYS A 680 21.35 10.70 -6.84
N LYS A 681 20.71 10.27 -7.94
CA LYS A 681 19.37 10.71 -8.31
C LYS A 681 18.30 9.85 -7.63
N CYS A 682 18.66 8.72 -7.03
CA CYS A 682 17.69 7.85 -6.37
C CYS A 682 17.13 8.51 -5.10
N GLY A 683 15.83 8.32 -4.87
CA GLY A 683 15.13 8.88 -3.73
C GLY A 683 14.69 10.33 -3.96
N LEU A 684 14.51 11.05 -2.86
CA LEU A 684 13.93 12.39 -2.86
C LEU A 684 14.89 13.46 -3.38
N TYR A 685 14.34 14.48 -4.02
CA TYR A 685 15.05 15.70 -4.41
C TYR A 685 14.35 16.96 -3.88
N THR A 686 15.08 18.07 -3.81
CA THR A 686 14.51 19.34 -3.34
C THR A 686 13.78 20.08 -4.46
N ASP A 687 12.61 20.63 -4.16
CA ASP A 687 11.87 21.54 -5.04
C ASP A 687 11.17 22.64 -4.21
N HIS A 688 10.19 23.34 -4.79
CA HIS A 688 9.47 24.40 -4.09
C HIS A 688 8.48 23.89 -3.03
N TYR A 689 8.13 22.60 -3.03
CA TYR A 689 7.32 21.97 -1.99
C TYR A 689 8.18 21.26 -0.93
N ARG A 690 9.25 20.56 -1.36
CA ARG A 690 10.21 19.86 -0.51
C ARG A 690 11.51 20.64 -0.46
N THR A 691 11.59 21.58 0.48
CA THR A 691 12.79 22.41 0.66
C THR A 691 13.89 21.73 1.48
N VAL A 692 13.54 20.66 2.21
CA VAL A 692 14.44 19.89 3.07
C VAL A 692 14.23 18.39 2.81
N LEU A 693 15.34 17.64 2.74
CA LEU A 693 15.33 16.19 2.65
C LEU A 693 15.48 15.57 4.05
N PRO A 694 14.88 14.39 4.31
CA PRO A 694 15.10 13.67 5.56
C PRO A 694 16.59 13.30 5.72
N ASP A 695 17.06 13.24 6.96
CA ASP A 695 18.42 12.78 7.25
C ASP A 695 18.54 11.28 6.96
N ARG A 696 19.12 10.96 5.81
CA ARG A 696 19.29 9.59 5.35
C ARG A 696 20.11 8.73 6.32
N LYS A 697 21.13 9.31 6.97
CA LYS A 697 21.93 8.57 7.95
C LYS A 697 21.07 8.23 9.16
N GLN A 698 20.30 9.19 9.68
CA GLN A 698 19.39 8.94 10.79
C GLN A 698 18.35 7.86 10.44
N LEU A 699 17.81 7.87 9.22
CA LEU A 699 16.88 6.83 8.77
C LEU A 699 17.54 5.45 8.72
N LEU A 700 18.76 5.35 8.19
CA LEU A 700 19.52 4.10 8.13
C LEU A 700 19.92 3.59 9.52
N ASP A 701 20.35 4.49 10.40
CA ASP A 701 20.69 4.18 11.80
C ASP A 701 19.45 3.75 12.60
N SER A 702 18.24 4.11 12.14
CA SER A 702 16.97 3.67 12.72
C SER A 702 16.51 2.28 12.29
N ILE A 703 17.19 1.66 11.32
CA ILE A 703 16.93 0.27 10.92
C ILE A 703 17.29 -0.62 12.11
N GLY A 704 16.28 -0.99 12.89
CA GLY A 704 16.44 -1.94 13.98
C GLY A 704 16.88 -3.31 13.46
N LYS A 705 17.33 -4.18 14.37
CA LYS A 705 17.50 -5.59 14.02
C LYS A 705 16.13 -6.13 13.59
N GLN A 706 16.02 -6.52 12.32
CA GLN A 706 14.83 -7.22 11.87
C GLN A 706 14.78 -8.58 12.59
N GLU A 707 13.68 -8.87 13.28
CA GLU A 707 13.45 -10.18 13.88
C GLU A 707 13.43 -11.27 12.80
N ALA A 708 13.90 -12.47 13.15
CA ALA A 708 13.84 -13.62 12.26
C ALA A 708 12.40 -13.82 11.78
N GLY A 709 12.20 -13.90 10.47
CA GLY A 709 10.88 -14.07 9.89
C GLY A 709 10.84 -15.15 8.84
N PHE A 710 9.80 -15.07 8.02
CA PHE A 710 9.48 -16.09 7.05
C PHE A 710 10.62 -16.37 6.05
N ASP A 711 10.89 -17.65 5.81
CA ASP A 711 11.87 -18.13 4.84
C ASP A 711 11.21 -18.27 3.45
N SER A 712 11.27 -17.20 2.65
CA SER A 712 10.70 -17.17 1.29
C SER A 712 11.34 -18.21 0.36
N LEU A 713 12.56 -18.68 0.64
CA LEU A 713 13.22 -19.72 -0.15
C LEU A 713 12.56 -21.08 0.10
N LYS A 714 12.34 -21.43 1.37
CA LYS A 714 11.59 -22.63 1.74
C LYS A 714 10.19 -22.59 1.12
N ASP A 715 9.61 -21.39 0.98
CA ASP A 715 8.34 -21.21 0.26
C ASP A 715 8.38 -21.74 -1.16
N GLN A 716 9.25 -21.12 -1.96
CA GLN A 716 9.31 -21.33 -3.40
C GLN A 716 9.55 -22.81 -3.68
N GLN A 717 10.50 -23.40 -2.94
CA GLN A 717 10.80 -24.82 -3.05
C GLN A 717 9.62 -25.72 -2.70
N THR A 718 8.86 -25.41 -1.65
CA THR A 718 7.74 -26.26 -1.24
C THR A 718 6.56 -26.09 -2.17
N THR A 719 6.21 -24.86 -2.51
CA THR A 719 5.12 -24.57 -3.45
C THR A 719 5.40 -25.19 -4.83
N ASN A 720 6.63 -25.14 -5.31
CA ASN A 720 7.02 -25.76 -6.58
C ASN A 720 7.08 -27.30 -6.52
N ARG A 721 7.00 -27.94 -5.35
CA ARG A 721 6.98 -29.42 -5.21
C ARG A 721 5.58 -30.01 -5.07
N HIS A 722 4.62 -29.22 -4.58
CA HIS A 722 3.28 -29.70 -4.20
C HIS A 722 2.19 -29.35 -5.22
N PHE A 723 2.53 -28.59 -6.25
CA PHE A 723 1.68 -28.39 -7.42
C PHE A 723 2.14 -29.31 -8.55
#